data_AF-A0AB39NA29-F1
#
_entry.id   AF-A0AB39NA29-F1
#
_cell.length_a   1.000
_cell.length_b   1.000
_cell.length_c   1.000
_cell.angle_alpha   90.00
_cell.angle_beta   90.00
_cell.angle_gamma   90.00
#
_symmetry.space_group_name_H-M   'P 1'
#
loop_
_entity.id
_entity.type
_entity.pdbx_description
1 polymer ?
#
loop_
_entity_poly.entity_id
_entity_poly.type
_entity_poly.pdbx_seq_one_letter_code
_entity_poly.pdbx_strand_id
1 'polypeptide(L)'
;MRRRTALTVVSAAIGGAVVPLSFASASAAAEGRRGPQSPTARWDFDERGGTVAREAVSGSADPIDYVFEDARYKPDTDPVRRRGVRGRALYFDGYSTVVTAKGPGKLDPAHGLTIDAWIAPYAYEHGIDGKPQALVNQHNPDARTGFLLGLRRFGQIVFQLGFGTDLIEVKGAQDQPATKGRWTHVAASYDPDAHQLRLYRDGRLIGTVTTPVKAPQLVPDEPLLIGRHNRPTLLNGEFHANMYMGLLDSLVIRPGTLDDTTAQREHAERVAALPGNRVPRPDLTLNRSRFDGDRHRPQFHMLPPWHWMNEPHAPVYFKGKYHIFYQHDPLGPFWGQIHWGHAVSTDMVHWRDMPIALAPAGDSVGPDGIWSGSAYVDGDRGPVLFFTGGDDRLPYRQRTGMAVSSYKTDRDTDLRTWTMKSEPVTGAPAGLPAGPGTAWAENFRDPFVWEEDGVWYQLVGSGIVDYNGTQVTKKHGGTALVYTARRPEGPWTYRGPLHWNDLAKVPEPGEVWELPVLLPLPGPKGKRTGKHILLVSPWWEAFNPNAVKHTYYWIGTFDKRACRFVPDHDKPREFDFGEHFTGPSGFVTPDGRSVLFSITQDRRSEQQHAQSGWAHNAGMPVSVSLRQDGTLGVEPIEEAAGLRGRRLVKIRQASVKEADRQLAGVSGDMLDIEAVIEPRGATTVTLAVRASADGSERTLLSYDTSKHRFSIDRGRSSLDPDVRKGVHCGTVELVAGQLKLRVLLDRSMLEAYVNGTNSLTSRVYPTRKDATGLRLTSEGSSARVVSLDVWRMNGAYDTSVAPAAYDPPRPTNVDALPNHDFATGDLTGWTVVSGTTFGDANVTTRTDWGWGGPFYQAETADDPAGHHLWGYNPNAGGDDATGVLRSATVVLGGDGVVDLLVSGGNDLDRLYAAVVRADDGKVLAKETGRGGEQYRRVVFDLSEHIGERIYVEVVDKATGGWGHINVDDVNVPVQRS
;
A
#
# COMPACT_ATOMS: atom_id res chain seq x y z
N MET A 1 68.98 2.19 4.09
CA MET A 1 70.26 1.47 4.23
C MET A 1 70.72 1.62 5.69
N ARG A 2 70.91 0.48 6.38
CA ARG A 2 71.62 0.27 7.67
C ARG A 2 71.08 0.94 8.96
N ARG A 3 70.41 0.11 9.81
CA ARG A 3 70.91 -0.51 11.08
C ARG A 3 71.81 0.39 11.96
N ARG A 4 71.70 0.46 13.31
CA ARG A 4 71.57 -0.60 14.33
C ARG A 4 71.51 0.03 15.76
N THR A 5 70.56 -0.42 16.59
CA THR A 5 70.72 -1.15 17.87
C THR A 5 71.68 -0.65 19.00
N ALA A 6 71.05 -0.32 20.16
CA ALA A 6 71.29 -0.74 21.56
C ALA A 6 72.64 -0.49 22.31
N LEU A 7 72.58 -0.18 23.62
CA LEU A 7 72.73 -1.11 24.78
C LEU A 7 73.30 -0.44 26.07
N THR A 8 72.66 -0.79 27.22
CA THR A 8 73.16 -1.05 28.61
C THR A 8 73.70 0.04 29.58
N VAL A 9 72.94 0.21 30.69
CA VAL A 9 73.23 -0.13 32.12
C VAL A 9 74.62 0.17 32.72
N VAL A 10 74.68 0.80 33.92
CA VAL A 10 75.27 0.28 35.19
C VAL A 10 74.82 1.12 36.42
N SER A 11 74.59 0.39 37.51
CA SER A 11 74.14 0.66 38.89
C SER A 11 75.00 1.59 39.78
N ALA A 12 74.43 2.01 40.92
CA ALA A 12 75.02 1.85 42.26
C ALA A 12 74.01 2.11 43.40
N ALA A 13 74.11 1.33 44.47
CA ALA A 13 73.24 1.27 45.66
C ALA A 13 73.89 1.90 46.90
N ILE A 14 73.16 1.93 48.03
CA ILE A 14 73.51 1.76 49.48
C ILE A 14 72.36 2.44 50.27
N GLY A 15 71.50 1.79 51.07
CA GLY A 15 71.69 1.11 52.37
C GLY A 15 70.81 1.86 53.42
N GLY A 16 70.15 1.31 54.44
CA GLY A 16 69.95 -0.03 54.98
C GLY A 16 69.02 0.04 56.23
N ALA A 17 68.76 -1.15 56.80
CA ALA A 17 68.19 -1.48 58.13
C ALA A 17 66.66 -1.69 58.31
N VAL A 18 66.38 -2.85 58.90
CA VAL A 18 65.14 -3.64 59.11
C VAL A 18 64.84 -3.60 60.63
N VAL A 19 63.64 -3.83 61.18
CA VAL A 19 62.95 -5.10 61.59
C VAL A 19 61.68 -4.67 62.41
N PRO A 20 60.67 -5.53 62.73
CA PRO A 20 59.58 -6.11 61.92
C PRO A 20 58.17 -5.81 62.49
N LEU A 21 57.09 -6.19 61.78
CA LEU A 21 55.93 -6.88 62.38
C LEU A 21 54.94 -7.35 61.29
N SER A 22 54.78 -8.69 61.27
CA SER A 22 53.62 -9.49 60.90
C SER A 22 52.85 -9.26 59.58
N PHE A 23 52.84 -10.32 58.79
CA PHE A 23 51.98 -10.56 57.64
C PHE A 23 50.48 -10.53 58.02
N ALA A 24 49.71 -9.78 57.24
CA ALA A 24 48.33 -10.11 56.92
C ALA A 24 48.17 -9.97 55.41
N SER A 25 47.95 -11.09 54.75
CA SER A 25 47.55 -11.18 53.35
C SER A 25 46.20 -10.51 53.16
N ALA A 26 46.20 -9.28 52.65
CA ALA A 26 45.00 -8.70 52.05
C ALA A 26 44.80 -9.41 50.70
N SER A 27 43.83 -10.31 50.69
CA SER A 27 43.29 -10.95 49.51
C SER A 27 43.04 -9.94 48.40
N ALA A 28 43.57 -10.23 47.21
CA ALA A 28 43.01 -9.77 45.96
C ALA A 28 41.54 -10.24 45.89
N ALA A 29 40.63 -9.39 46.36
CA ALA A 29 39.20 -9.53 46.10
C ALA A 29 38.92 -8.85 44.76
N ALA A 30 38.37 -9.65 43.85
CA ALA A 30 37.99 -9.33 42.48
C ALA A 30 37.50 -7.89 42.23
N GLU A 31 38.24 -7.12 41.43
CA GLU A 31 37.67 -6.05 40.61
C GLU A 31 36.80 -6.70 39.53
N GLY A 32 35.51 -6.88 39.83
CA GLY A 32 34.51 -7.42 38.92
C GLY A 32 34.37 -6.57 37.66
N ARG A 33 34.40 -7.23 36.49
CA ARG A 33 34.37 -6.68 35.13
C ARG A 33 33.34 -5.55 34.93
N ARG A 34 33.82 -4.33 34.62
CA ARG A 34 32.99 -3.13 34.39
C ARG A 34 32.57 -2.88 32.94
N GLY A 35 33.29 -3.42 31.96
CA GLY A 35 32.98 -3.22 30.54
C GLY A 35 32.05 -4.28 29.97
N PRO A 36 31.50 -4.06 28.77
CA PRO A 36 30.69 -5.07 28.11
C PRO A 36 31.46 -6.39 27.91
N GLN A 37 30.75 -7.51 28.05
CA GLN A 37 31.31 -8.85 27.96
C GLN A 37 31.11 -9.48 26.57
N SER A 38 31.56 -10.72 26.40
CA SER A 38 31.27 -11.50 25.19
C SER A 38 29.76 -11.57 24.94
N PRO A 39 29.30 -11.48 23.67
CA PRO A 39 27.88 -11.59 23.34
C PRO A 39 27.27 -12.90 23.81
N THR A 40 26.02 -12.83 24.29
CA THR A 40 25.18 -14.02 24.51
C THR A 40 24.35 -14.34 23.28
N ALA A 41 24.09 -13.33 22.43
CA ALA A 41 23.55 -13.51 21.09
C ALA A 41 24.09 -12.45 20.13
N ARG A 42 24.29 -12.85 18.86
CA ARG A 42 24.74 -11.99 17.78
C ARG A 42 24.20 -12.45 16.44
N TRP A 43 23.60 -11.53 15.68
CA TRP A 43 23.24 -11.73 14.29
C TRP A 43 24.06 -10.78 13.42
N ASP A 44 24.76 -11.34 12.44
CA ASP A 44 25.58 -10.58 11.47
C ASP A 44 24.87 -10.37 10.13
N PHE A 45 23.73 -11.03 9.91
CA PHE A 45 22.91 -10.93 8.70
C PHE A 45 23.68 -11.06 7.37
N ASP A 46 24.82 -11.74 7.40
CA ASP A 46 25.81 -11.78 6.32
C ASP A 46 25.55 -12.91 5.31
N GLU A 47 24.43 -13.63 5.46
CA GLU A 47 24.04 -14.72 4.59
C GLU A 47 23.86 -14.23 3.14
N ARG A 48 24.16 -15.13 2.18
CA ARG A 48 24.01 -14.82 0.76
C ARG A 48 22.55 -14.80 0.31
N GLY A 49 21.69 -15.57 0.97
CA GLY A 49 20.27 -15.81 0.69
C GLY A 49 19.68 -16.76 1.73
N GLY A 50 18.50 -17.30 1.45
CA GLY A 50 17.71 -18.19 2.30
C GLY A 50 16.79 -17.47 3.29
N THR A 51 15.87 -18.25 3.87
CA THR A 51 14.81 -17.82 4.81
C THR A 51 15.23 -17.95 6.28
N VAL A 52 16.53 -17.91 6.57
CA VAL A 52 17.05 -17.99 7.95
C VAL A 52 18.10 -16.92 8.22
N ALA A 53 18.13 -16.44 9.47
CA ALA A 53 19.21 -15.65 10.03
C ALA A 53 19.96 -16.50 11.06
N ARG A 54 21.29 -16.58 10.94
CA ARG A 54 22.11 -17.36 11.85
C ARG A 54 22.51 -16.52 13.06
N GLU A 55 22.24 -17.06 14.23
CA GLU A 55 22.76 -16.55 15.49
C GLU A 55 24.17 -17.11 15.72
N ALA A 56 25.17 -16.23 15.75
CA ALA A 56 26.58 -16.58 15.68
C ALA A 56 27.17 -17.20 16.97
N VAL A 57 26.53 -17.04 18.13
CA VAL A 57 27.02 -17.54 19.42
C VAL A 57 26.59 -18.99 19.64
N SER A 58 25.29 -19.28 19.51
CA SER A 58 24.69 -20.62 19.67
C SER A 58 24.72 -21.45 18.40
N GLY A 59 24.85 -20.80 17.23
CA GLY A 59 24.76 -21.44 15.92
C GLY A 59 23.32 -21.71 15.46
N SER A 60 22.32 -21.23 16.19
CA SER A 60 20.90 -21.41 15.86
C SER A 60 20.56 -20.79 14.51
N ALA A 61 19.65 -21.44 13.78
CA ALA A 61 19.07 -20.90 12.55
C ALA A 61 17.67 -20.39 12.90
N ASP A 62 17.53 -19.07 13.00
CA ASP A 62 16.27 -18.43 13.32
C ASP A 62 15.51 -18.15 12.03
N PRO A 63 14.22 -18.56 11.92
CA PRO A 63 13.42 -18.35 10.73
C PRO A 63 13.19 -16.86 10.44
N ILE A 64 13.13 -16.52 9.16
CA ILE A 64 12.74 -15.22 8.65
C ILE A 64 11.38 -15.37 7.99
N ASP A 65 10.33 -14.83 8.62
CA ASP A 65 9.02 -14.73 7.99
C ASP A 65 9.12 -13.68 6.86
N TYR A 66 8.66 -14.04 5.66
CA TYR A 66 8.68 -13.15 4.50
C TYR A 66 7.59 -13.52 3.50
N VAL A 67 6.78 -12.54 3.09
CA VAL A 67 5.59 -12.76 2.25
C VAL A 67 5.81 -13.46 0.91
N PHE A 68 7.05 -13.49 0.39
CA PHE A 68 7.36 -14.17 -0.86
C PHE A 68 8.21 -15.44 -0.70
N GLU A 69 8.32 -15.98 0.52
CA GLU A 69 8.84 -17.33 0.69
C GLU A 69 7.82 -18.41 0.29
N ASP A 70 6.53 -18.08 0.37
CA ASP A 70 5.38 -18.82 -0.17
C ASP A 70 4.48 -17.84 -0.95
N ALA A 71 4.88 -17.53 -2.18
CA ALA A 71 4.32 -16.42 -2.93
C ALA A 71 3.06 -16.82 -3.74
N ARG A 72 1.93 -16.14 -3.52
CA ARG A 72 0.66 -16.43 -4.23
C ARG A 72 0.68 -16.11 -5.73
N TYR A 73 1.32 -15.01 -6.14
CA TYR A 73 1.18 -14.45 -7.50
C TYR A 73 2.46 -14.51 -8.34
N LYS A 74 3.57 -14.92 -7.76
CA LYS A 74 4.89 -14.98 -8.38
C LYS A 74 5.65 -16.18 -7.84
N PRO A 75 6.81 -16.57 -8.42
CA PRO A 75 7.64 -17.62 -7.85
C PRO A 75 8.21 -17.19 -6.49
N ASP A 76 8.50 -18.16 -5.63
CA ASP A 76 9.12 -17.89 -4.33
C ASP A 76 10.50 -17.25 -4.48
N THR A 77 10.85 -16.40 -3.52
CA THR A 77 12.12 -15.68 -3.48
C THR A 77 12.57 -15.45 -2.05
N ASP A 78 13.88 -15.55 -1.84
CA ASP A 78 14.49 -15.24 -0.55
C ASP A 78 14.23 -13.79 -0.07
N PRO A 79 14.23 -13.56 1.26
CA PRO A 79 14.32 -12.23 1.83
C PRO A 79 15.47 -11.39 1.26
N VAL A 80 15.25 -10.09 1.17
CA VAL A 80 16.15 -9.19 0.45
C VAL A 80 17.45 -8.95 1.23
N ARG A 81 18.57 -9.39 0.67
CA ARG A 81 19.93 -9.11 1.18
C ARG A 81 20.61 -8.00 0.38
N ARG A 82 21.33 -7.10 1.06
CA ARG A 82 22.09 -5.99 0.44
C ARG A 82 23.47 -5.87 1.04
N ARG A 83 24.31 -5.00 0.46
CA ARG A 83 25.62 -4.68 1.02
C ARG A 83 25.45 -4.01 2.39
N GLY A 84 26.06 -4.60 3.39
CA GLY A 84 26.07 -4.10 4.77
C GLY A 84 27.15 -3.06 5.03
N VAL A 85 27.27 -2.62 6.29
CA VAL A 85 28.46 -1.96 6.82
C VAL A 85 29.66 -2.89 6.67
N ARG A 86 29.47 -4.18 6.99
CA ARG A 86 30.42 -5.25 6.72
C ARG A 86 29.70 -6.45 6.10
N GLY A 87 30.16 -6.91 4.94
CA GLY A 87 29.53 -8.04 4.27
C GLY A 87 28.13 -7.70 3.74
N ARG A 88 27.09 -8.30 4.31
CA ARG A 88 25.69 -8.13 3.90
C ARG A 88 24.82 -7.71 5.08
N ALA A 89 23.64 -7.20 4.76
CA ALA A 89 22.60 -6.82 5.68
C ALA A 89 21.26 -7.38 5.20
N LEU A 90 20.36 -7.63 6.15
CA LEU A 90 18.96 -7.98 5.87
C LEU A 90 18.15 -6.70 5.70
N TYR A 91 17.34 -6.66 4.65
CA TYR A 91 16.41 -5.57 4.40
C TYR A 91 15.05 -5.93 4.98
N PHE A 92 14.58 -5.11 5.90
CA PHE A 92 13.23 -5.18 6.46
C PHE A 92 12.31 -4.27 5.65
N ASP A 93 11.22 -4.84 5.14
CA ASP A 93 10.32 -4.16 4.22
C ASP A 93 9.19 -3.36 4.87
N GLY A 94 9.14 -3.31 6.20
CA GLY A 94 8.16 -2.51 6.92
C GLY A 94 6.82 -3.20 7.18
N TYR A 95 6.54 -4.38 6.61
CA TYR A 95 5.28 -5.09 6.87
C TYR A 95 5.36 -6.62 6.95
N SER A 96 6.36 -7.27 6.33
CA SER A 96 6.39 -8.74 6.22
C SER A 96 7.68 -9.38 6.72
N THR A 97 8.82 -8.69 6.68
CA THR A 97 10.11 -9.29 7.06
C THR A 97 10.27 -9.29 8.58
N VAL A 98 10.33 -10.47 9.22
CA VAL A 98 10.51 -10.61 10.67
C VAL A 98 11.46 -11.76 10.96
N VAL A 99 12.38 -11.60 11.91
CA VAL A 99 13.15 -12.75 12.43
C VAL A 99 12.58 -13.15 13.79
N THR A 100 12.20 -14.42 13.92
CA THR A 100 11.70 -14.98 15.18
C THR A 100 12.78 -15.85 15.80
N ALA A 101 13.48 -15.31 16.80
CA ALA A 101 14.60 -15.99 17.46
C ALA A 101 14.18 -16.65 18.77
N LYS A 102 14.89 -17.72 19.15
CA LYS A 102 14.66 -18.46 20.42
C LYS A 102 14.94 -17.66 21.70
N GLY A 103 15.50 -16.46 21.58
CA GLY A 103 15.90 -15.62 22.70
C GLY A 103 17.42 -15.44 22.79
N PRO A 104 17.91 -14.50 23.62
CA PRO A 104 19.31 -14.07 23.61
C PRO A 104 20.25 -15.02 24.39
N GLY A 105 19.88 -16.29 24.55
CA GLY A 105 20.62 -17.27 25.35
C GLY A 105 20.61 -16.97 26.85
N LYS A 106 21.72 -17.26 27.55
CA LYS A 106 21.88 -17.04 29.00
C LYS A 106 22.24 -15.58 29.31
N LEU A 107 21.33 -14.66 29.04
CA LEU A 107 21.52 -13.24 29.35
C LEU A 107 21.29 -12.98 30.84
N ASP A 108 22.34 -12.53 31.54
CA ASP A 108 22.27 -12.09 32.94
C ASP A 108 22.46 -10.57 33.03
N PRO A 109 21.41 -9.79 33.35
CA PRO A 109 21.49 -8.34 33.43
C PRO A 109 21.94 -7.82 34.82
N ALA A 110 22.25 -8.69 35.79
CA ALA A 110 22.61 -8.29 37.15
C ALA A 110 23.86 -7.39 37.20
N HIS A 111 24.75 -7.53 36.22
CA HIS A 111 25.96 -6.73 36.07
C HIS A 111 25.91 -5.80 34.86
N GLY A 112 24.70 -5.41 34.44
CA GLY A 112 24.45 -4.54 33.31
C GLY A 112 24.10 -5.29 32.03
N LEU A 113 23.54 -4.53 31.08
CA LEU A 113 23.07 -5.02 29.79
C LEU A 113 23.49 -4.03 28.72
N THR A 114 23.93 -4.52 27.56
CA THR A 114 24.16 -3.69 26.37
C THR A 114 23.56 -4.37 25.13
N ILE A 115 22.83 -3.59 24.34
CA ILE A 115 22.28 -4.00 23.04
C ILE A 115 22.78 -3.00 22.00
N ASP A 116 23.43 -3.46 20.94
CA ASP A 116 23.89 -2.59 19.86
C ASP A 116 23.56 -3.14 18.46
N ALA A 117 23.30 -2.22 17.54
CA ALA A 117 22.91 -2.54 16.17
C ALA A 117 23.43 -1.50 15.15
N TRP A 118 23.71 -1.96 13.94
CA TRP A 118 23.92 -1.11 12.77
C TRP A 118 22.67 -1.09 11.91
N ILE A 119 22.07 0.09 11.75
CA ILE A 119 20.81 0.29 11.04
C ILE A 119 20.94 1.36 9.96
N ALA A 120 20.20 1.23 8.87
CA ALA A 120 19.97 2.29 7.90
C ALA A 120 18.47 2.38 7.56
N PRO A 121 17.71 3.26 8.25
CA PRO A 121 16.29 3.42 8.02
C PRO A 121 16.00 3.92 6.59
N TYR A 122 14.97 3.37 5.95
CA TYR A 122 14.44 3.91 4.69
C TYR A 122 13.31 4.90 4.95
N ALA A 123 12.36 4.52 5.80
CA ALA A 123 11.25 5.35 6.27
C ALA A 123 11.12 5.24 7.80
N TYR A 124 10.29 6.09 8.38
CA TYR A 124 9.87 5.98 9.77
C TYR A 124 8.36 5.82 9.79
N GLU A 125 7.87 4.88 10.58
CA GLU A 125 6.46 4.73 10.91
C GLU A 125 5.95 5.84 11.84
N HIS A 126 4.63 6.03 11.84
CA HIS A 126 3.92 7.09 12.56
C HIS A 126 3.89 6.85 14.09
N GLY A 127 4.24 5.65 14.56
CA GLY A 127 4.12 5.24 15.95
C GLY A 127 2.67 4.99 16.33
N ILE A 128 1.93 4.25 15.48
CA ILE A 128 0.54 3.85 15.72
C ILE A 128 0.39 3.24 17.13
N ASP A 129 -0.68 3.63 17.83
CA ASP A 129 -0.95 3.36 19.25
C ASP A 129 0.15 3.81 20.23
N GLY A 130 0.99 4.76 19.82
CA GLY A 130 2.11 5.25 20.62
C GLY A 130 3.24 4.24 20.79
N LYS A 131 3.24 3.14 20.03
CA LYS A 131 4.25 2.08 20.09
C LYS A 131 5.46 2.44 19.22
N PRO A 132 6.68 2.07 19.64
CA PRO A 132 7.86 2.25 18.80
C PRO A 132 7.96 1.15 17.72
N GLN A 133 8.58 1.51 16.60
CA GLN A 133 9.06 0.56 15.60
C GLN A 133 10.17 -0.28 16.23
N ALA A 134 10.00 -1.59 16.34
CA ALA A 134 11.01 -2.42 16.98
C ALA A 134 12.15 -2.79 16.03
N LEU A 135 13.39 -2.55 16.47
CA LEU A 135 14.58 -3.16 15.87
C LEU A 135 14.78 -4.56 16.46
N VAL A 136 14.66 -4.66 17.79
CA VAL A 136 14.59 -5.93 18.52
C VAL A 136 13.65 -5.77 19.72
N ASN A 137 12.84 -6.79 19.98
CA ASN A 137 11.84 -6.77 21.03
C ASN A 137 11.66 -8.14 21.69
N GLN A 138 11.74 -8.15 23.02
CA GLN A 138 11.41 -9.28 23.87
C GLN A 138 10.91 -8.71 25.21
N HIS A 139 9.69 -8.17 25.22
CA HIS A 139 9.09 -7.54 26.41
C HIS A 139 7.65 -7.98 26.67
N ASN A 140 7.18 -7.82 27.90
CA ASN A 140 5.76 -7.87 28.20
C ASN A 140 5.40 -6.52 28.83
N PRO A 141 4.77 -5.60 28.07
CA PRO A 141 4.51 -4.25 28.56
C PRO A 141 3.50 -4.22 29.72
N ASP A 142 2.55 -5.17 29.78
CA ASP A 142 1.58 -5.25 30.88
C ASP A 142 2.24 -5.70 32.18
N ALA A 143 3.07 -6.74 32.09
CA ALA A 143 3.89 -7.21 33.21
C ALA A 143 5.09 -6.28 33.49
N ARG A 144 5.34 -5.29 32.62
CA ARG A 144 6.46 -4.34 32.71
C ARG A 144 7.81 -5.05 32.82
N THR A 145 8.02 -6.08 32.00
CA THR A 145 9.23 -6.93 31.97
C THR A 145 9.83 -6.98 30.56
N GLY A 146 11.11 -7.36 30.46
CA GLY A 146 11.85 -7.49 29.20
C GLY A 146 12.36 -6.19 28.61
N PHE A 147 12.68 -6.17 27.32
CA PHE A 147 13.29 -5.01 26.66
C PHE A 147 12.81 -4.77 25.22
N LEU A 148 12.97 -3.53 24.76
CA LEU A 148 12.75 -3.11 23.38
C LEU A 148 13.81 -2.08 23.00
N LEU A 149 14.50 -2.27 21.88
CA LEU A 149 15.28 -1.22 21.20
C LEU A 149 14.58 -0.88 19.88
N GLY A 150 14.31 0.40 19.64
CA GLY A 150 13.44 0.81 18.54
C GLY A 150 13.57 2.26 18.11
N LEU A 151 12.71 2.64 17.17
CA LEU A 151 12.57 3.99 16.64
C LEU A 151 11.15 4.51 16.85
N ARG A 152 11.02 5.73 17.35
CA ARG A 152 9.77 6.50 17.31
C ARG A 152 9.72 7.36 16.04
N ARG A 153 8.66 8.16 15.93
CA ARG A 153 8.47 9.15 14.85
C ARG A 153 9.75 9.91 14.57
N PHE A 154 9.98 10.16 13.28
CA PHE A 154 11.11 10.95 12.80
C PHE A 154 12.50 10.40 13.17
N GLY A 155 12.58 9.10 13.50
CA GLY A 155 13.85 8.40 13.75
C GLY A 155 14.41 8.61 15.16
N GLN A 156 13.60 9.09 16.12
CA GLN A 156 14.02 9.18 17.51
C GLN A 156 14.30 7.78 18.08
N ILE A 157 15.55 7.54 18.48
CA ILE A 157 15.98 6.26 19.03
C ILE A 157 15.42 6.12 20.45
N VAL A 158 14.86 4.95 20.78
CA VAL A 158 14.34 4.64 22.12
C VAL A 158 14.78 3.27 22.61
N PHE A 159 14.94 3.14 23.92
CA PHE A 159 15.14 1.87 24.59
C PHE A 159 14.24 1.75 25.81
N GLN A 160 13.54 0.63 25.91
CA GLN A 160 12.67 0.28 27.03
C GLN A 160 13.24 -0.91 27.80
N LEU A 161 13.19 -0.85 29.13
CA LEU A 161 13.59 -1.94 30.01
C LEU A 161 12.62 -2.09 31.18
N GLY A 162 12.15 -3.32 31.39
CA GLY A 162 11.18 -3.69 32.40
C GLY A 162 11.81 -4.19 33.70
N PHE A 163 11.22 -3.77 34.82
CA PHE A 163 11.62 -4.12 36.19
C PHE A 163 10.49 -4.81 36.97
N GLY A 164 9.45 -5.31 36.29
CA GLY A 164 8.27 -6.00 36.84
C GLY A 164 7.19 -5.06 37.39
N THR A 165 7.58 -3.92 37.98
CA THR A 165 6.63 -2.85 38.38
C THR A 165 6.77 -1.60 37.54
N ASP A 166 7.86 -1.45 36.80
CA ASP A 166 8.20 -0.23 36.07
C ASP A 166 8.70 -0.64 34.68
N LEU A 167 8.21 0.05 33.65
CA LEU A 167 8.76 -0.03 32.31
C LEU A 167 9.42 1.32 32.02
N ILE A 168 10.74 1.37 32.08
CA ILE A 168 11.50 2.61 31.94
C ILE A 168 11.88 2.79 30.48
N GLU A 169 11.56 3.94 29.90
CA GLU A 169 11.95 4.32 28.54
C GLU A 169 12.98 5.45 28.58
N VAL A 170 14.12 5.24 27.93
CA VAL A 170 15.05 6.31 27.57
C VAL A 170 14.82 6.72 26.13
N LYS A 171 14.78 8.04 25.88
CA LYS A 171 14.61 8.64 24.56
C LYS A 171 15.87 9.40 24.16
N GLY A 172 16.33 9.17 22.93
CA GLY A 172 17.36 10.00 22.32
C GLY A 172 16.86 11.42 22.03
N ALA A 173 17.77 12.39 21.96
CA ALA A 173 17.46 13.75 21.56
C ALA A 173 16.84 13.80 20.15
N GLN A 174 15.77 14.59 19.96
CA GLN A 174 15.01 14.64 18.70
C GLN A 174 15.81 15.25 17.53
N ASP A 175 16.76 16.13 17.82
CA ASP A 175 17.70 16.71 16.87
C ASP A 175 18.84 15.75 16.47
N GLN A 176 18.88 14.55 17.06
CA GLN A 176 19.87 13.52 16.77
C GLN A 176 19.22 12.18 16.33
N PRO A 177 18.37 12.18 15.28
CA PRO A 177 17.66 10.99 14.84
C PRO A 177 18.57 9.98 14.11
N ALA A 178 18.14 8.72 14.07
CA ALA A 178 18.67 7.72 13.13
C ALA A 178 18.31 8.12 11.70
N THR A 179 19.23 8.80 11.00
CA THR A 179 18.93 9.51 9.74
C THR A 179 18.63 8.55 8.58
N LYS A 180 17.53 8.79 7.85
CA LYS A 180 17.18 8.02 6.63
C LYS A 180 18.34 7.97 5.64
N GLY A 181 18.55 6.82 5.00
CA GLY A 181 19.57 6.67 3.96
C GLY A 181 21.01 6.75 4.47
N ARG A 182 21.24 6.63 5.78
CA ARG A 182 22.58 6.58 6.39
C ARG A 182 22.66 5.44 7.41
N TRP A 183 23.79 4.73 7.39
CA TRP A 183 24.12 3.82 8.47
C TRP A 183 24.32 4.60 9.77
N THR A 184 23.71 4.11 10.84
CA THR A 184 23.80 4.63 12.21
C THR A 184 24.12 3.47 13.13
N HIS A 185 25.16 3.62 13.96
CA HIS A 185 25.45 2.67 15.03
C HIS A 185 24.67 3.08 16.27
N VAL A 186 23.71 2.27 16.69
CA VAL A 186 22.87 2.50 17.86
C VAL A 186 23.30 1.57 18.97
N ALA A 187 23.46 2.08 20.18
CA ALA A 187 23.68 1.25 21.35
C ALA A 187 22.82 1.71 22.53
N ALA A 188 22.23 0.77 23.25
CA ALA A 188 21.49 0.99 24.49
C ALA A 188 22.16 0.22 25.62
N SER A 189 22.24 0.82 26.81
CA SER A 189 22.86 0.16 27.95
C SER A 189 22.13 0.44 29.26
N TYR A 190 22.09 -0.57 30.13
CA TYR A 190 21.69 -0.48 31.53
C TYR A 190 22.92 -0.58 32.44
N ASP A 191 23.01 0.39 33.35
CA ASP A 191 24.04 0.53 34.36
C ASP A 191 23.39 0.32 35.75
N PRO A 192 23.57 -0.87 36.38
CA PRO A 192 22.96 -1.15 37.68
C PRO A 192 23.60 -0.35 38.81
N ASP A 193 24.88 0.04 38.68
CA ASP A 193 25.62 0.79 39.70
C ASP A 193 25.25 2.28 39.67
N ALA A 194 25.08 2.84 38.46
CA ALA A 194 24.63 4.22 38.28
C ALA A 194 23.10 4.37 38.32
N HIS A 195 22.35 3.27 38.32
CA HIS A 195 20.89 3.24 38.16
C HIS A 195 20.42 4.04 36.94
N GLN A 196 20.98 3.75 35.77
CA GLN A 196 20.71 4.50 34.55
C GLN A 196 20.49 3.60 33.33
N LEU A 197 19.59 4.03 32.44
CA LEU A 197 19.67 3.66 31.03
C LEU A 197 20.42 4.76 30.26
N ARG A 198 21.19 4.35 29.26
CA ARG A 198 21.91 5.24 28.35
C ARG A 198 21.65 4.82 26.90
N LEU A 199 21.52 5.81 26.02
CA LEU A 199 21.45 5.63 24.58
C LEU A 199 22.62 6.33 23.90
N TYR A 200 23.20 5.64 22.93
CA TYR A 200 24.30 6.14 22.12
C TYR A 200 23.96 6.07 20.63
N ARG A 201 24.40 7.09 19.91
CA ARG A 201 24.41 7.15 18.45
C ARG A 201 25.83 7.43 17.98
N ASP A 202 26.35 6.55 17.14
CA ASP A 202 27.71 6.67 16.59
C ASP A 202 28.77 6.89 17.69
N GLY A 203 28.58 6.18 18.81
CA GLY A 203 29.44 6.26 20.00
C GLY A 203 29.22 7.48 20.89
N ARG A 204 28.30 8.38 20.58
CA ARG A 204 28.00 9.59 21.38
C ARG A 204 26.72 9.42 22.19
N LEU A 205 26.73 9.85 23.46
CA LEU A 205 25.55 9.81 24.32
C LEU A 205 24.48 10.76 23.78
N ILE A 206 23.25 10.25 23.63
CA ILE A 206 22.10 11.01 23.12
C ILE A 206 20.90 11.01 24.05
N GLY A 207 20.92 10.20 25.12
CA GLY A 207 19.83 10.13 26.09
C GLY A 207 20.22 9.36 27.33
N THR A 208 19.69 9.77 28.47
CA THR A 208 19.81 9.05 29.75
C THR A 208 18.54 9.20 30.57
N VAL A 209 18.23 8.20 31.38
CA VAL A 209 17.14 8.24 32.36
C VAL A 209 17.51 7.38 33.57
N THR A 210 17.03 7.78 34.76
CA THR A 210 17.21 7.01 35.99
C THR A 210 16.34 5.77 36.02
N THR A 211 16.83 4.68 36.58
CA THR A 211 16.12 3.41 36.79
C THR A 211 15.86 3.16 38.27
N PRO A 212 14.91 2.26 38.63
CA PRO A 212 14.77 1.75 39.98
C PRO A 212 16.05 1.06 40.50
N VAL A 213 16.23 1.05 41.82
CA VAL A 213 17.30 0.34 42.53
C VAL A 213 16.94 -1.14 42.67
N LYS A 214 16.80 -1.83 41.55
CA LYS A 214 16.56 -3.29 41.45
C LYS A 214 16.96 -3.80 40.08
N ALA A 215 17.20 -5.11 39.99
CA ALA A 215 17.51 -5.76 38.72
C ALA A 215 16.30 -5.73 37.77
N PRO A 216 16.53 -5.58 36.46
CA PRO A 216 15.48 -5.73 35.47
C PRO A 216 14.99 -7.19 35.42
N GLN A 217 13.73 -7.38 35.07
CA GLN A 217 13.13 -8.70 34.94
C GLN A 217 12.98 -9.01 33.44
N LEU A 218 13.76 -9.97 32.95
CA LEU A 218 13.66 -10.44 31.57
C LEU A 218 12.49 -11.42 31.39
N VAL A 219 12.06 -11.64 30.15
CA VAL A 219 10.98 -12.58 29.80
C VAL A 219 11.47 -13.58 28.75
N PRO A 220 12.21 -14.62 29.16
CA PRO A 220 12.77 -15.60 28.22
C PRO A 220 11.69 -16.42 27.49
N ASP A 221 10.48 -16.51 28.05
CA ASP A 221 9.36 -17.25 27.45
C ASP A 221 8.65 -16.46 26.33
N GLU A 222 8.87 -15.15 26.23
CA GLU A 222 8.43 -14.35 25.09
C GLU A 222 9.41 -14.55 23.92
N PRO A 223 8.93 -14.73 22.67
CA PRO A 223 9.80 -14.82 21.52
C PRO A 223 10.61 -13.52 21.34
N LEU A 224 11.89 -13.64 20.98
CA LEU A 224 12.69 -12.48 20.61
C LEU A 224 12.46 -12.18 19.14
N LEU A 225 11.78 -11.06 18.86
CA LEU A 225 11.50 -10.61 17.50
C LEU A 225 12.49 -9.55 17.06
N ILE A 226 13.01 -9.68 15.84
CA ILE A 226 13.85 -8.67 15.19
C ILE A 226 13.04 -8.07 14.04
N GLY A 227 12.92 -6.74 14.00
CA GLY A 227 12.19 -5.99 12.99
C GLY A 227 10.69 -5.80 13.24
N ARG A 228 10.13 -6.34 14.33
CA ARG A 228 8.70 -6.24 14.66
C ARG A 228 8.44 -6.16 16.16
N HIS A 229 7.48 -5.33 16.56
CA HIS A 229 6.97 -5.30 17.93
C HIS A 229 6.15 -6.57 18.19
N ASN A 230 6.30 -7.23 19.34
CA ASN A 230 5.60 -8.48 19.68
C ASN A 230 4.10 -8.31 20.00
N ARG A 231 3.59 -7.09 19.93
CA ARG A 231 2.18 -6.69 20.09
C ARG A 231 1.86 -5.57 19.10
N PRO A 232 2.11 -5.79 17.80
CA PRO A 232 1.95 -4.74 16.81
C PRO A 232 0.48 -4.35 16.70
N THR A 233 0.20 -3.13 16.27
CA THR A 233 -1.17 -2.77 15.92
C THR A 233 -1.57 -3.40 14.59
N LEU A 234 -2.77 -3.99 14.54
CA LEU A 234 -3.33 -4.54 13.33
C LEU A 234 -4.02 -3.43 12.53
N LEU A 235 -3.63 -3.28 11.27
CA LEU A 235 -4.17 -2.31 10.33
C LEU A 235 -5.01 -3.03 9.28
N ASN A 236 -6.20 -2.50 9.02
CA ASN A 236 -7.15 -3.02 8.05
C ASN A 236 -7.40 -4.54 8.17
N GLY A 237 -7.30 -5.09 9.38
CA GLY A 237 -7.49 -6.52 9.66
C GLY A 237 -6.37 -7.46 9.19
N GLU A 238 -5.33 -6.97 8.51
CA GLU A 238 -4.33 -7.82 7.85
C GLU A 238 -2.87 -7.40 8.18
N PHE A 239 -2.58 -6.11 8.13
CA PHE A 239 -1.21 -5.61 8.21
C PHE A 239 -0.77 -5.34 9.64
N HIS A 240 0.51 -5.58 9.95
CA HIS A 240 1.07 -5.25 11.26
C HIS A 240 1.86 -3.94 11.20
N ALA A 241 1.47 -2.96 12.02
CA ALA A 241 2.24 -1.75 12.25
C ALA A 241 3.44 -1.98 13.19
N ASN A 242 4.16 -0.90 13.50
CA ASN A 242 5.29 -0.91 14.45
C ASN A 242 6.44 -1.84 14.03
N MET A 243 6.60 -2.00 12.73
CA MET A 243 7.67 -2.77 12.10
C MET A 243 8.78 -1.84 11.59
N TYR A 244 10.01 -2.35 11.55
CA TYR A 244 11.15 -1.61 11.04
C TYR A 244 11.18 -1.67 9.51
N MET A 245 11.50 -0.54 8.87
CA MET A 245 11.75 -0.46 7.44
C MET A 245 13.15 0.10 7.16
N GLY A 246 14.02 -0.74 6.61
CA GLY A 246 15.40 -0.38 6.30
C GLY A 246 16.35 -1.56 6.40
N LEU A 247 17.64 -1.28 6.33
CA LEU A 247 18.67 -2.31 6.49
C LEU A 247 19.07 -2.46 7.96
N LEU A 248 19.33 -3.70 8.36
CA LEU A 248 19.97 -4.04 9.63
C LEU A 248 21.16 -4.95 9.32
N ASP A 249 22.36 -4.48 9.66
CA ASP A 249 23.64 -5.14 9.37
C ASP A 249 24.11 -6.01 10.52
N SER A 250 23.91 -5.58 11.75
CA SER A 250 24.25 -6.39 12.92
C SER A 250 23.31 -6.12 14.07
N LEU A 251 23.09 -7.13 14.90
CA LEU A 251 22.47 -7.02 16.22
C LEU A 251 23.30 -7.81 17.23
N VAL A 252 23.69 -7.17 18.34
CA VAL A 252 24.50 -7.78 19.40
C VAL A 252 23.80 -7.55 20.73
N ILE A 253 23.63 -8.63 21.50
CA ILE A 253 23.09 -8.59 22.87
C ILE A 253 24.14 -9.19 23.82
N ARG A 254 24.53 -8.43 24.85
CA ARG A 254 25.62 -8.81 25.76
C ARG A 254 25.42 -8.31 27.19
N PRO A 255 25.90 -9.05 28.20
CA PRO A 255 26.04 -8.55 29.56
C PRO A 255 27.07 -7.42 29.66
N GLY A 256 26.94 -6.61 30.70
CA GLY A 256 27.86 -5.51 31.01
C GLY A 256 27.39 -4.15 30.52
N THR A 257 27.95 -3.11 31.13
CA THR A 257 27.56 -1.71 30.92
C THR A 257 28.45 -1.02 29.89
N LEU A 258 27.84 -0.14 29.09
CA LEU A 258 28.52 0.73 28.15
C LEU A 258 28.59 2.16 28.72
N ASP A 259 29.78 2.61 29.08
CA ASP A 259 30.06 4.01 29.43
C ASP A 259 30.45 4.85 28.21
N ASP A 260 30.47 6.17 28.36
CA ASP A 260 30.75 7.12 27.27
C ASP A 260 32.11 6.88 26.59
N THR A 261 33.14 6.59 27.39
CA THR A 261 34.51 6.38 26.87
C THR A 261 34.59 5.09 26.05
N THR A 262 33.93 4.04 26.52
CA THR A 262 33.87 2.75 25.85
C THR A 262 32.98 2.81 24.61
N ALA A 263 31.84 3.50 24.65
CA ALA A 263 30.98 3.72 23.50
C ALA A 263 31.73 4.42 22.34
N GLN A 264 32.46 5.49 22.65
CA GLN A 264 33.27 6.22 21.67
C GLN A 264 34.40 5.35 21.12
N ARG A 265 35.13 4.65 22.00
CA ARG A 265 36.23 3.76 21.62
C ARG A 265 35.75 2.63 20.71
N GLU A 266 34.75 1.87 21.12
CA GLU A 266 34.25 0.72 20.34
C GLU A 266 33.68 1.17 18.99
N HIS A 267 32.98 2.31 18.92
CA HIS A 267 32.51 2.84 17.63
C HIS A 267 33.69 3.24 16.73
N ALA A 268 34.70 3.93 17.27
CA ALA A 268 35.88 4.31 16.52
C ALA A 268 36.66 3.09 16.00
N GLU A 269 36.79 2.04 16.82
CA GLU A 269 37.41 0.77 16.43
C GLU A 269 36.60 0.06 15.33
N ARG A 270 35.26 0.01 15.46
CA ARG A 270 34.38 -0.52 14.40
C ARG A 270 34.60 0.22 13.08
N VAL A 271 34.65 1.54 13.08
CA VAL A 271 34.88 2.36 11.87
C VAL A 271 36.30 2.19 11.33
N ALA A 272 37.31 2.11 12.19
CA ALA A 272 38.70 1.88 11.80
C ALA A 272 38.92 0.48 11.18
N ALA A 273 38.08 -0.49 11.51
CA ALA A 273 38.09 -1.82 10.90
C ALA A 273 37.44 -1.86 9.51
N LEU A 274 36.74 -0.80 9.08
CA LEU A 274 36.10 -0.74 7.77
C LEU A 274 37.09 -0.35 6.67
N PRO A 275 36.87 -0.81 5.42
CA PRO A 275 37.69 -0.39 4.29
C PRO A 275 37.76 1.14 4.16
N GLY A 276 38.97 1.69 4.23
CA GLY A 276 39.20 3.13 4.13
C GLY A 276 38.77 3.95 5.36
N ASN A 277 38.53 3.29 6.50
CA ASN A 277 38.11 3.89 7.77
C ASN A 277 36.82 4.72 7.62
N ARG A 278 35.90 4.26 6.76
CA ARG A 278 34.67 4.98 6.41
C ARG A 278 33.50 4.03 6.36
N VAL A 279 32.39 4.48 6.94
CA VAL A 279 31.10 3.82 6.83
C VAL A 279 30.62 3.94 5.37
N PRO A 280 30.25 2.84 4.69
CA PRO A 280 29.78 2.89 3.31
C PRO A 280 28.44 3.63 3.20
N ARG A 281 28.00 3.93 1.98
CA ARG A 281 26.60 4.36 1.76
C ARG A 281 25.70 3.12 1.74
N PRO A 282 24.56 3.10 2.47
CA PRO A 282 23.60 2.00 2.37
C PRO A 282 22.96 1.97 0.97
N ASP A 283 22.70 0.76 0.47
CA ASP A 283 21.93 0.55 -0.75
C ASP A 283 20.46 0.25 -0.39
N LEU A 284 19.66 1.31 -0.35
CA LEU A 284 18.22 1.24 -0.09
C LEU A 284 17.40 1.37 -1.39
N THR A 285 18.00 1.03 -2.53
CA THR A 285 17.31 1.15 -3.82
C THR A 285 16.19 0.13 -3.91
N LEU A 286 14.96 0.59 -4.14
CA LEU A 286 13.81 -0.27 -4.38
C LEU A 286 13.89 -0.82 -5.80
N ASN A 287 14.17 -2.13 -5.95
CA ASN A 287 14.29 -2.77 -7.26
C ASN A 287 12.99 -3.51 -7.62
N ARG A 288 12.42 -3.18 -8.78
CA ARG A 288 11.20 -3.81 -9.32
C ARG A 288 11.35 -5.33 -9.51
N SER A 289 12.57 -5.83 -9.62
CA SER A 289 12.86 -7.27 -9.75
C SER A 289 12.38 -8.10 -8.56
N ARG A 290 12.05 -7.47 -7.42
CA ARG A 290 11.37 -8.14 -6.29
C ARG A 290 10.07 -8.81 -6.72
N PHE A 291 9.40 -8.29 -7.75
CA PHE A 291 8.13 -8.80 -8.28
C PHE A 291 8.30 -9.53 -9.61
N ASP A 292 9.50 -9.98 -9.95
CA ASP A 292 9.71 -10.77 -11.15
C ASP A 292 8.84 -12.04 -11.10
N GLY A 293 8.19 -12.34 -12.23
CA GLY A 293 7.22 -13.43 -12.34
C GLY A 293 5.80 -13.08 -11.87
N ASP A 294 5.55 -11.90 -11.30
CA ASP A 294 4.18 -11.53 -10.92
C ASP A 294 3.26 -11.47 -12.15
N ARG A 295 2.23 -12.32 -12.12
CA ARG A 295 1.27 -12.53 -13.20
C ARG A 295 0.28 -11.40 -13.41
N HIS A 296 0.07 -10.55 -12.42
CA HIS A 296 -0.92 -9.48 -12.44
C HIS A 296 -0.27 -8.10 -12.49
N ARG A 297 1.00 -7.98 -12.09
CA ARG A 297 1.71 -6.69 -12.06
C ARG A 297 1.81 -6.04 -13.44
N PRO A 298 1.21 -4.85 -13.67
CA PRO A 298 1.27 -4.15 -14.95
C PRO A 298 2.71 -3.90 -15.41
N GLN A 299 2.93 -3.95 -16.72
CA GLN A 299 4.24 -3.86 -17.34
C GLN A 299 4.43 -2.61 -18.19
N PHE A 300 3.35 -1.93 -18.58
CA PHE A 300 3.43 -0.65 -19.29
C PHE A 300 2.55 0.46 -18.72
N HIS A 301 1.85 0.17 -17.62
CA HIS A 301 1.24 1.20 -16.77
C HIS A 301 2.18 1.57 -15.63
N MET A 302 2.25 2.86 -15.27
CA MET A 302 3.10 3.33 -14.18
C MET A 302 2.58 2.78 -12.84
N LEU A 303 3.45 2.31 -11.96
CA LEU A 303 3.13 1.96 -10.57
C LEU A 303 4.36 2.20 -9.68
N PRO A 304 4.26 2.26 -8.34
CA PRO A 304 5.43 2.50 -7.51
C PRO A 304 6.36 1.29 -7.66
N PRO A 305 7.67 1.43 -7.37
CA PRO A 305 8.55 0.28 -7.42
C PRO A 305 8.00 -0.82 -6.50
N TRP A 306 7.67 -0.49 -5.24
CA TRP A 306 7.15 -1.38 -4.20
C TRP A 306 5.91 -0.76 -3.52
N HIS A 307 5.08 -1.58 -2.88
CA HIS A 307 4.05 -1.17 -1.91
C HIS A 307 2.90 -0.33 -2.50
N TRP A 308 2.34 0.60 -1.72
CA TRP A 308 1.12 1.33 -2.04
C TRP A 308 1.40 2.60 -2.86
N MET A 309 0.54 2.89 -3.84
CA MET A 309 0.37 4.25 -4.35
C MET A 309 -1.10 4.67 -4.38
N ASN A 310 -1.39 5.96 -4.17
CA ASN A 310 -2.63 6.56 -4.69
C ASN A 310 -2.36 7.25 -6.04
N GLU A 311 -3.00 8.38 -6.32
CA GLU A 311 -2.95 9.04 -7.62
C GLU A 311 -1.57 9.57 -8.03
N PRO A 312 -1.20 9.36 -9.32
CA PRO A 312 -0.17 10.15 -9.96
C PRO A 312 -0.64 11.60 -10.05
N HIS A 313 0.11 12.51 -9.44
CA HIS A 313 -0.23 13.92 -9.38
C HIS A 313 0.99 14.80 -9.61
N ALA A 314 0.75 16.12 -9.61
CA ALA A 314 1.76 17.14 -9.85
C ALA A 314 2.64 16.92 -11.10
N PRO A 315 2.08 16.57 -12.28
CA PRO A 315 2.86 16.46 -13.50
C PRO A 315 3.49 17.80 -13.86
N VAL A 316 4.78 17.79 -14.17
CA VAL A 316 5.50 18.99 -14.62
C VAL A 316 6.55 18.63 -15.65
N TYR A 317 6.62 19.42 -16.72
CA TYR A 317 7.71 19.33 -17.68
C TYR A 317 8.82 20.32 -17.31
N PHE A 318 10.05 19.83 -17.21
CA PHE A 318 11.21 20.65 -16.92
C PHE A 318 12.42 20.19 -17.72
N LYS A 319 12.99 21.11 -18.52
CA LYS A 319 14.28 20.94 -19.22
C LYS A 319 14.42 19.60 -19.96
N GLY A 320 13.40 19.21 -20.74
CA GLY A 320 13.46 17.98 -21.55
C GLY A 320 12.80 16.76 -20.92
N LYS A 321 12.31 16.86 -19.67
CA LYS A 321 11.83 15.73 -18.89
C LYS A 321 10.45 15.99 -18.31
N TYR A 322 9.61 14.96 -18.34
CA TYR A 322 8.36 14.90 -17.62
C TYR A 322 8.64 14.32 -16.22
N HIS A 323 8.16 15.01 -15.20
CA HIS A 323 8.17 14.53 -13.82
C HIS A 323 6.73 14.27 -13.40
N ILE A 324 6.52 13.19 -12.66
CA ILE A 324 5.25 12.86 -12.03
C ILE A 324 5.53 12.44 -10.60
N PHE A 325 4.66 12.84 -9.68
CA PHE A 325 4.70 12.45 -8.29
C PHE A 325 3.50 11.56 -8.00
N TYR A 326 3.48 10.90 -6.85
CA TYR A 326 2.36 10.09 -6.44
C TYR A 326 2.35 9.94 -4.93
N GLN A 327 1.17 9.89 -4.33
CA GLN A 327 1.06 9.49 -2.94
C GLN A 327 1.59 8.06 -2.81
N HIS A 328 2.42 7.80 -1.80
CA HIS A 328 3.10 6.53 -1.60
C HIS A 328 3.17 6.21 -0.12
N ASP A 329 2.84 4.98 0.26
CA ASP A 329 3.19 4.45 1.57
C ASP A 329 4.40 3.52 1.44
N PRO A 330 5.57 3.91 1.98
CA PRO A 330 6.74 3.07 1.93
C PRO A 330 6.66 1.88 2.88
N LEU A 331 5.77 1.85 3.88
CA LEU A 331 5.74 0.84 4.93
C LEU A 331 5.01 -0.44 4.54
N GLY A 332 4.18 -0.42 3.51
CA GLY A 332 3.52 -1.61 3.01
C GLY A 332 2.45 -1.29 1.96
N PRO A 333 1.83 -2.31 1.36
CA PRO A 333 0.81 -2.15 0.33
C PRO A 333 -0.56 -1.78 0.94
N PHE A 334 -0.59 -0.83 1.86
CA PHE A 334 -1.79 -0.30 2.50
C PHE A 334 -1.70 1.23 2.61
N TRP A 335 -2.84 1.87 2.86
CA TRP A 335 -2.88 3.30 3.14
C TRP A 335 -2.53 3.58 4.61
N GLY A 336 -1.52 4.40 4.84
CA GLY A 336 -1.13 4.85 6.17
C GLY A 336 -0.36 6.16 6.14
N GLN A 337 0.97 6.09 6.14
CA GLN A 337 1.83 7.27 6.25
C GLN A 337 2.24 7.79 4.87
N ILE A 338 1.41 8.69 4.34
CA ILE A 338 1.57 9.18 2.97
C ILE A 338 2.81 10.06 2.80
N HIS A 339 3.65 9.64 1.85
CA HIS A 339 4.78 10.32 1.26
C HIS A 339 4.48 10.70 -0.20
N TRP A 340 5.36 11.48 -0.84
CA TRP A 340 5.35 11.63 -2.30
C TRP A 340 6.49 10.84 -2.93
N GLY A 341 6.14 9.80 -3.68
CA GLY A 341 7.06 9.17 -4.63
C GLY A 341 7.28 10.06 -5.86
N HIS A 342 8.28 9.73 -6.66
CA HIS A 342 8.70 10.54 -7.80
C HIS A 342 9.20 9.66 -8.95
N ALA A 343 8.78 9.97 -10.17
CA ALA A 343 9.27 9.33 -11.38
C ALA A 343 9.53 10.36 -12.49
N VAL A 344 10.46 10.01 -13.39
CA VAL A 344 10.91 10.87 -14.49
C VAL A 344 10.85 10.11 -15.81
N SER A 345 10.35 10.76 -16.85
CA SER A 345 10.24 10.20 -18.20
C SER A 345 10.59 11.24 -19.26
N THR A 346 10.91 10.80 -20.47
CA THR A 346 11.05 11.65 -21.65
C THR A 346 9.86 11.58 -22.60
N ASP A 347 8.90 10.68 -22.35
CA ASP A 347 7.77 10.39 -23.24
C ASP A 347 6.45 10.07 -22.50
N MET A 348 6.43 10.25 -21.18
CA MET A 348 5.30 9.92 -20.28
C MET A 348 4.93 8.43 -20.22
N VAL A 349 5.76 7.55 -20.80
CA VAL A 349 5.55 6.10 -20.85
C VAL A 349 6.67 5.37 -20.11
N HIS A 350 7.92 5.62 -20.48
CA HIS A 350 9.09 4.98 -19.87
C HIS A 350 9.52 5.78 -18.64
N TRP A 351 9.04 5.36 -17.47
CA TRP A 351 9.27 6.03 -16.19
C TRP A 351 10.46 5.43 -15.45
N ARG A 352 11.37 6.30 -14.98
CA ARG A 352 12.48 5.97 -14.10
C ARG A 352 12.18 6.43 -12.67
N ASP A 353 12.33 5.52 -11.72
CA ASP A 353 12.11 5.78 -10.30
C ASP A 353 13.14 6.75 -9.72
N MET A 354 12.68 7.76 -8.99
CA MET A 354 13.49 8.70 -8.21
C MET A 354 13.33 8.43 -6.70
N PRO A 355 14.23 8.96 -5.85
CA PRO A 355 14.01 8.97 -4.42
C PRO A 355 12.68 9.63 -4.04
N ILE A 356 12.11 9.25 -2.89
CA ILE A 356 10.96 9.94 -2.30
C ILE A 356 11.20 11.45 -2.30
N ALA A 357 10.29 12.21 -2.89
CA ALA A 357 10.38 13.66 -3.00
C ALA A 357 10.04 14.33 -1.68
N LEU A 358 8.92 13.95 -1.06
CA LEU A 358 8.44 14.53 0.21
C LEU A 358 8.11 13.42 1.21
N ALA A 359 8.50 13.62 2.47
CA ALA A 359 8.25 12.69 3.56
C ALA A 359 7.81 13.46 4.81
N PRO A 360 6.88 12.93 5.63
CA PRO A 360 6.50 13.59 6.87
C PRO A 360 7.71 13.89 7.77
N ALA A 361 7.75 15.09 8.32
CA ALA A 361 8.81 15.59 9.18
C ALA A 361 8.23 16.46 10.30
N GLY A 362 8.84 16.41 11.49
CA GLY A 362 8.31 17.08 12.69
C GLY A 362 8.29 18.61 12.60
N ASP A 363 9.18 19.20 11.81
CA ASP A 363 9.32 20.64 11.56
C ASP A 363 8.73 21.06 10.19
N SER A 364 7.68 20.38 9.74
CA SER A 364 7.02 20.63 8.45
C SER A 364 5.54 20.97 8.56
N VAL A 365 4.93 21.35 7.44
CA VAL A 365 3.48 21.58 7.32
C VAL A 365 2.66 20.28 7.40
N GLY A 366 3.29 19.13 7.14
CA GLY A 366 2.63 17.82 7.12
C GLY A 366 3.35 16.76 7.97
N PRO A 367 3.45 16.94 9.30
CA PRO A 367 4.09 15.96 10.18
C PRO A 367 3.35 14.62 10.23
N ASP A 368 2.03 14.62 9.99
CA ASP A 368 1.17 13.42 10.08
C ASP A 368 0.82 12.83 8.70
N GLY A 369 1.12 13.54 7.61
CA GLY A 369 0.92 13.05 6.24
C GLY A 369 1.13 14.14 5.19
N ILE A 370 1.53 13.74 3.99
CA ILE A 370 1.73 14.65 2.84
C ILE A 370 0.85 14.17 1.69
N TRP A 371 -0.39 14.64 1.67
CA TRP A 371 -1.36 14.27 0.65
C TRP A 371 -1.17 15.07 -0.63
N SER A 372 -2.03 14.79 -1.60
CA SER A 372 -1.92 15.25 -2.98
C SER A 372 -1.90 16.76 -3.17
N GLY A 373 -1.51 17.13 -4.39
CA GLY A 373 -1.41 18.50 -4.84
C GLY A 373 -0.83 18.60 -6.25
N SER A 374 -0.11 19.68 -6.54
CA SER A 374 0.33 20.03 -7.90
C SER A 374 1.76 20.56 -7.94
N ALA A 375 2.29 20.72 -9.15
CA ALA A 375 3.59 21.33 -9.40
C ALA A 375 3.46 22.42 -10.47
N TYR A 376 4.37 23.38 -10.40
CA TYR A 376 4.55 24.36 -11.48
C TYR A 376 6.00 24.80 -11.58
N VAL A 377 6.39 25.41 -12.71
CA VAL A 377 7.74 25.96 -12.91
C VAL A 377 7.74 27.44 -12.55
N ASP A 378 8.51 27.80 -11.53
CA ASP A 378 8.67 29.18 -11.07
C ASP A 378 9.79 29.89 -11.85
N GLY A 379 9.56 30.11 -13.14
CA GLY A 379 10.53 30.70 -14.06
C GLY A 379 11.92 30.06 -13.93
N ASP A 380 12.95 30.89 -13.75
CA ASP A 380 14.32 30.41 -13.58
C ASP A 380 14.61 29.82 -12.19
N ARG A 381 13.72 30.00 -11.19
CA ARG A 381 13.81 29.36 -9.85
C ARG A 381 13.64 27.85 -9.93
N GLY A 382 13.00 27.36 -10.99
CA GLY A 382 12.80 25.94 -11.25
C GLY A 382 11.48 25.44 -10.66
N PRO A 383 11.27 24.11 -10.68
CA PRO A 383 10.01 23.53 -10.24
C PRO A 383 9.77 23.70 -8.74
N VAL A 384 8.51 23.95 -8.39
CA VAL A 384 7.96 24.01 -7.03
C VAL A 384 6.79 23.05 -6.90
N LEU A 385 6.62 22.47 -5.71
CA LEU A 385 5.51 21.58 -5.37
C LEU A 385 4.59 22.27 -4.38
N PHE A 386 3.28 22.08 -4.54
CA PHE A 386 2.24 22.43 -3.59
C PHE A 386 1.53 21.16 -3.15
N PHE A 387 1.42 20.94 -1.85
CA PHE A 387 0.89 19.69 -1.31
C PHE A 387 -0.05 19.99 -0.14
N THR A 388 -0.91 19.04 0.21
CA THR A 388 -1.70 19.14 1.44
C THR A 388 -0.95 18.51 2.59
N GLY A 389 -0.58 19.29 3.60
CA GLY A 389 0.03 18.80 4.83
C GLY A 389 -1.03 18.51 5.89
N GLY A 390 -0.95 17.32 6.49
CA GLY A 390 -1.73 16.89 7.64
C GLY A 390 -1.01 17.19 8.96
N ASP A 391 -1.70 17.87 9.89
CA ASP A 391 -1.22 18.16 11.24
C ASP A 391 -2.34 17.98 12.27
N ASP A 392 -2.32 16.86 12.97
CA ASP A 392 -3.34 16.46 13.95
C ASP A 392 -3.35 17.34 15.21
N ARG A 393 -2.34 18.20 15.39
CA ARG A 393 -2.27 19.16 16.52
C ARG A 393 -3.15 20.39 16.29
N LEU A 394 -3.65 20.58 15.07
CA LEU A 394 -4.43 21.77 14.70
C LEU A 394 -5.93 21.49 14.78
N PRO A 395 -6.76 22.53 15.03
CA PRO A 395 -8.21 22.38 14.99
C PRO A 395 -8.72 21.98 13.61
N TYR A 396 -8.08 22.50 12.55
CA TYR A 396 -8.29 22.09 11.16
C TYR A 396 -6.99 21.54 10.63
N ARG A 397 -6.99 20.24 10.32
CA ARG A 397 -5.77 19.44 10.15
C ARG A 397 -5.12 19.59 8.79
N GLN A 398 -5.81 20.17 7.81
CA GLN A 398 -5.36 20.23 6.41
C GLN A 398 -4.97 21.66 6.03
N ARG A 399 -3.75 21.85 5.51
CA ARG A 399 -3.23 23.12 4.99
C ARG A 399 -2.36 22.89 3.77
N THR A 400 -2.20 23.90 2.92
CA THR A 400 -1.30 23.77 1.77
C THR A 400 0.12 24.14 2.16
N GLY A 401 1.05 23.20 2.03
CA GLY A 401 2.48 23.41 2.11
C GLY A 401 3.11 23.64 0.73
N MET A 402 4.40 24.02 0.74
CA MET A 402 5.18 24.20 -0.48
C MET A 402 6.59 23.62 -0.34
N ALA A 403 7.11 23.00 -1.39
CA ALA A 403 8.49 22.54 -1.48
C ALA A 403 9.19 23.09 -2.72
N VAL A 404 10.49 23.31 -2.63
CA VAL A 404 11.32 23.83 -3.72
C VAL A 404 12.38 22.81 -4.13
N SER A 405 12.62 22.67 -5.43
CA SER A 405 13.69 21.79 -5.93
C SER A 405 15.08 22.35 -5.60
N SER A 406 16.06 21.45 -5.43
CA SER A 406 17.47 21.82 -5.27
C SER A 406 18.15 22.29 -6.56
N TYR A 407 17.43 22.31 -7.69
CA TYR A 407 17.96 22.59 -9.03
C TYR A 407 18.83 23.84 -9.13
N LYS A 408 18.49 24.92 -8.41
CA LYS A 408 19.29 26.15 -8.40
C LYS A 408 20.72 25.93 -7.90
N THR A 409 20.90 24.96 -7.00
CA THR A 409 22.16 24.64 -6.35
C THR A 409 22.92 23.54 -7.08
N ASP A 410 22.26 22.45 -7.46
CA ASP A 410 22.91 21.25 -8.01
C ASP A 410 22.81 21.11 -9.54
N ARG A 411 21.91 21.87 -10.19
CA ARG A 411 21.58 21.79 -11.62
C ARG A 411 21.07 20.41 -12.07
N ASP A 412 20.61 19.57 -11.14
CA ASP A 412 20.09 18.25 -11.44
C ASP A 412 18.69 18.35 -12.05
N THR A 413 18.56 18.02 -13.33
CA THR A 413 17.27 18.01 -14.02
C THR A 413 16.45 16.76 -13.74
N ASP A 414 16.97 15.76 -13.02
CA ASP A 414 16.15 14.67 -12.46
C ASP A 414 15.37 15.12 -11.22
N LEU A 415 15.71 16.28 -10.62
CA LEU A 415 15.04 16.85 -9.43
C LEU A 415 14.99 15.86 -8.25
N ARG A 416 16.13 15.24 -7.92
CA ARG A 416 16.21 14.18 -6.88
C ARG A 416 16.03 14.68 -5.45
N THR A 417 16.15 15.98 -5.21
CA THR A 417 16.13 16.55 -3.87
C THR A 417 15.17 17.74 -3.81
N TRP A 418 14.35 17.74 -2.75
CA TRP A 418 13.35 18.77 -2.48
C TRP A 418 13.51 19.28 -1.05
N THR A 419 13.33 20.58 -0.87
CA THR A 419 13.30 21.21 0.46
C THR A 419 11.89 21.70 0.73
N MET A 420 11.25 21.07 1.72
CA MET A 420 9.93 21.46 2.19
C MET A 420 10.04 22.71 3.05
N LYS A 421 9.11 23.66 2.89
CA LYS A 421 9.02 24.82 3.77
C LYS A 421 8.30 24.43 5.07
N SER A 422 8.71 25.04 6.17
CA SER A 422 8.11 24.82 7.50
C SER A 422 6.75 25.49 7.65
N GLU A 423 6.51 26.59 6.92
CA GLU A 423 5.26 27.36 6.99
C GLU A 423 4.31 27.02 5.83
N PRO A 424 2.98 26.95 6.08
CA PRO A 424 1.99 26.79 5.03
C PRO A 424 1.87 28.05 4.17
N VAL A 425 1.43 27.90 2.93
CA VAL A 425 1.14 29.02 2.01
C VAL A 425 -0.33 29.39 1.98
N THR A 426 -1.24 28.44 2.24
CA THR A 426 -2.70 28.65 2.36
C THR A 426 -3.34 27.67 3.35
N GLY A 427 -4.53 28.04 3.84
CA GLY A 427 -5.39 27.26 4.72
C GLY A 427 -6.82 27.79 4.67
N ALA A 428 -7.80 27.00 5.11
CA ALA A 428 -9.19 27.45 5.28
C ALA A 428 -9.45 27.89 6.74
N PRO A 429 -9.55 29.19 7.03
CA PRO A 429 -10.00 29.62 8.34
C PRO A 429 -11.49 29.28 8.56
N ALA A 430 -11.89 29.15 9.82
CA ALA A 430 -13.29 28.97 10.21
C ALA A 430 -14.18 30.06 9.60
N GLY A 431 -15.35 29.67 9.08
CA GLY A 431 -16.35 30.61 8.58
C GLY A 431 -15.98 31.30 7.26
N LEU A 432 -14.99 30.80 6.51
CA LEU A 432 -14.64 31.32 5.19
C LEU A 432 -15.86 31.25 4.26
N PRO A 433 -16.43 32.37 3.77
CA PRO A 433 -17.65 32.33 2.97
C PRO A 433 -17.47 31.58 1.65
N ALA A 434 -18.39 30.67 1.32
CA ALA A 434 -18.38 29.90 0.08
C ALA A 434 -19.81 29.61 -0.40
N GLY A 435 -20.19 30.16 -1.56
CA GLY A 435 -21.49 29.91 -2.17
C GLY A 435 -22.66 30.17 -1.21
N PRO A 436 -23.57 29.20 -0.99
CA PRO A 436 -24.71 29.36 -0.07
C PRO A 436 -24.34 29.29 1.43
N GLY A 437 -23.10 28.96 1.80
CA GLY A 437 -22.67 28.78 3.18
C GLY A 437 -21.20 29.14 3.39
N THR A 438 -20.46 28.26 4.05
CA THR A 438 -19.02 28.43 4.32
C THR A 438 -18.22 27.22 3.86
N ALA A 439 -16.93 27.41 3.57
CA ALA A 439 -16.04 26.31 3.25
C ALA A 439 -15.91 25.35 4.43
N TRP A 440 -15.90 24.05 4.14
CA TRP A 440 -15.72 23.00 5.14
C TRP A 440 -14.25 22.94 5.54
N ALA A 441 -13.86 23.59 6.63
CA ALA A 441 -12.46 23.80 7.02
C ALA A 441 -11.69 22.51 7.30
N GLU A 442 -12.38 21.47 7.79
CA GLU A 442 -11.84 20.13 8.01
C GLU A 442 -11.50 19.39 6.70
N ASN A 443 -12.12 19.81 5.59
CA ASN A 443 -11.92 19.27 4.25
C ASN A 443 -11.34 20.37 3.33
N PHE A 444 -10.01 20.52 3.35
CA PHE A 444 -9.26 21.53 2.60
C PHE A 444 -7.99 20.91 2.01
N ARG A 445 -8.06 20.38 0.79
CA ARG A 445 -6.97 19.58 0.22
C ARG A 445 -6.83 19.69 -1.30
N ASP A 446 -5.78 19.07 -1.79
CA ASP A 446 -5.46 18.86 -3.21
C ASP A 446 -5.26 20.16 -3.99
N PRO A 447 -4.25 20.98 -3.64
CA PRO A 447 -4.01 22.25 -4.31
C PRO A 447 -3.62 22.05 -5.78
N PHE A 448 -4.35 22.68 -6.72
CA PHE A 448 -4.01 22.74 -8.14
C PHE A 448 -3.55 24.16 -8.52
N VAL A 449 -2.27 24.30 -8.90
CA VAL A 449 -1.61 25.60 -9.08
C VAL A 449 -1.11 25.80 -10.50
N TRP A 450 -1.34 26.99 -11.04
CA TRP A 450 -0.72 27.45 -12.27
C TRP A 450 -0.43 28.94 -12.24
N GLU A 451 0.41 29.40 -13.16
CA GLU A 451 0.67 30.81 -13.41
C GLU A 451 0.17 31.19 -14.80
N GLU A 452 -0.49 32.34 -14.90
CA GLU A 452 -0.90 32.92 -16.16
C GLU A 452 -0.96 34.45 -16.04
N ASP A 453 -0.35 35.14 -17.02
CA ASP A 453 -0.35 36.61 -17.14
C ASP A 453 0.20 37.35 -15.89
N GLY A 454 1.21 36.80 -15.22
CA GLY A 454 1.83 37.35 -14.00
C GLY A 454 0.98 37.16 -12.75
N VAL A 455 0.04 36.21 -12.77
CA VAL A 455 -0.84 35.86 -11.65
C VAL A 455 -0.75 34.37 -11.40
N TRP A 456 -0.44 34.02 -10.16
CA TRP A 456 -0.51 32.65 -9.67
C TRP A 456 -1.92 32.37 -9.18
N TYR A 457 -2.50 31.27 -9.63
CA TYR A 457 -3.81 30.78 -9.20
C TYR A 457 -3.63 29.46 -8.46
N GLN A 458 -4.47 29.24 -7.45
CA GLN A 458 -4.54 27.98 -6.72
C GLN A 458 -6.01 27.61 -6.54
N LEU A 459 -6.37 26.38 -6.91
CA LEU A 459 -7.60 25.73 -6.47
C LEU A 459 -7.31 24.88 -5.25
N VAL A 460 -8.25 24.77 -4.31
CA VAL A 460 -8.19 23.79 -3.22
C VAL A 460 -9.57 23.15 -3.07
N GLY A 461 -9.63 21.83 -3.10
CA GLY A 461 -10.85 21.05 -2.91
C GLY A 461 -11.44 21.24 -1.50
N SER A 462 -12.76 21.40 -1.44
CA SER A 462 -13.51 21.54 -0.19
C SER A 462 -14.99 21.20 -0.37
N GLY A 463 -15.76 21.28 0.72
CA GLY A 463 -17.22 21.26 0.72
C GLY A 463 -17.80 22.62 1.12
N ILE A 464 -19.09 22.81 0.91
CA ILE A 464 -19.85 23.96 1.39
C ILE A 464 -20.85 23.48 2.46
N VAL A 465 -20.74 24.05 3.66
CA VAL A 465 -21.50 23.65 4.83
C VAL A 465 -22.00 24.85 5.65
N ASP A 466 -23.05 24.61 6.44
CA ASP A 466 -23.43 25.46 7.57
C ASP A 466 -22.92 24.85 8.88
N TYR A 467 -22.48 25.70 9.80
CA TYR A 467 -21.96 25.30 11.11
C TYR A 467 -22.86 25.74 12.27
N ASN A 468 -22.84 24.97 13.36
CA ASN A 468 -23.17 25.41 14.71
C ASN A 468 -21.97 25.11 15.63
N GLY A 469 -21.14 26.13 15.90
CA GLY A 469 -19.82 25.91 16.51
C GLY A 469 -18.91 25.14 15.55
N THR A 470 -18.41 23.97 15.96
CA THR A 470 -17.59 23.07 15.13
C THR A 470 -18.39 21.97 14.44
N GLN A 471 -19.71 21.90 14.68
CA GLN A 471 -20.56 20.85 14.12
C GLN A 471 -21.19 21.31 12.80
N VAL A 472 -21.07 20.47 11.78
CA VAL A 472 -21.78 20.65 10.50
C VAL A 472 -23.28 20.38 10.72
N THR A 473 -24.13 21.34 10.38
CA THR A 473 -25.60 21.22 10.48
C THR A 473 -26.27 20.99 9.14
N LYS A 474 -25.63 21.42 8.05
CA LYS A 474 -26.10 21.21 6.69
C LYS A 474 -24.94 21.13 5.71
N LYS A 475 -25.03 20.19 4.77
CA LYS A 475 -24.11 20.04 3.63
C LYS A 475 -24.81 20.52 2.36
N HIS A 476 -24.21 21.48 1.65
CA HIS A 476 -24.76 22.04 0.41
C HIS A 476 -24.16 21.41 -0.84
N GLY A 477 -22.90 20.93 -0.78
CA GLY A 477 -22.20 20.21 -1.84
C GLY A 477 -20.72 20.56 -1.94
N GLY A 478 -20.00 19.89 -2.84
CA GLY A 478 -18.56 20.08 -3.06
C GLY A 478 -18.20 21.35 -3.83
N THR A 479 -16.96 21.83 -3.66
CA THR A 479 -16.44 23.02 -4.35
C THR A 479 -14.92 23.00 -4.48
N ALA A 480 -14.39 23.85 -5.37
CA ALA A 480 -12.97 24.20 -5.41
C ALA A 480 -12.80 25.68 -5.04
N LEU A 481 -12.07 25.98 -3.97
CA LEU A 481 -11.79 27.34 -3.49
C LEU A 481 -10.67 27.97 -4.31
N VAL A 482 -10.82 29.24 -4.72
CA VAL A 482 -9.81 29.93 -5.53
C VAL A 482 -8.99 30.92 -4.70
N TYR A 483 -7.66 30.85 -4.85
CA TYR A 483 -6.71 31.82 -4.32
C TYR A 483 -5.84 32.39 -5.44
N THR A 484 -5.37 33.62 -5.25
CA THR A 484 -4.47 34.31 -6.20
C THR A 484 -3.26 34.92 -5.50
N ALA A 485 -2.10 34.89 -6.14
CA ALA A 485 -0.86 35.49 -5.65
C ALA A 485 -0.02 36.10 -6.79
N ARG A 486 1.02 36.86 -6.42
CA ARG A 486 2.03 37.39 -7.38
C ARG A 486 3.28 36.53 -7.49
N ARG A 487 3.43 35.56 -6.59
CA ARG A 487 4.56 34.62 -6.49
C ARG A 487 4.06 33.36 -5.76
N PRO A 488 4.70 32.20 -5.94
CA PRO A 488 4.25 30.94 -5.36
C PRO A 488 4.25 30.94 -3.83
N GLU A 489 5.14 31.73 -3.20
CA GLU A 489 5.17 31.91 -1.74
C GLU A 489 3.98 32.67 -1.15
N GLY A 490 3.14 33.27 -2.00
CA GLY A 490 2.09 34.19 -1.55
C GLY A 490 2.60 35.62 -1.27
N PRO A 491 1.87 36.42 -0.47
CA PRO A 491 0.63 36.05 0.19
C PRO A 491 -0.47 35.69 -0.82
N TRP A 492 -1.25 34.67 -0.49
CA TRP A 492 -2.37 34.18 -1.30
C TRP A 492 -3.66 34.85 -0.85
N THR A 493 -4.44 35.37 -1.80
CA THR A 493 -5.70 36.08 -1.57
C THR A 493 -6.87 35.24 -2.05
N TYR A 494 -7.79 34.92 -1.14
CA TYR A 494 -9.03 34.18 -1.45
C TYR A 494 -9.95 34.97 -2.40
N ARG A 495 -10.58 34.29 -3.35
CA ARG A 495 -11.47 34.85 -4.39
C ARG A 495 -12.87 34.23 -4.41
N GLY A 496 -13.19 33.33 -3.48
CA GLY A 496 -14.45 32.58 -3.49
C GLY A 496 -14.34 31.21 -4.18
N PRO A 497 -15.46 30.48 -4.28
CA PRO A 497 -15.52 29.18 -4.94
C PRO A 497 -15.44 29.32 -6.47
N LEU A 498 -14.63 28.49 -7.14
CA LEU A 498 -14.53 28.43 -8.60
C LEU A 498 -15.88 28.06 -9.22
N HIS A 499 -16.47 26.98 -8.70
CA HIS A 499 -17.76 26.38 -9.02
C HIS A 499 -18.16 25.44 -7.87
N TRP A 500 -19.42 24.98 -7.82
CA TRP A 500 -19.91 24.05 -6.79
C TRP A 500 -21.17 23.30 -7.28
N ASN A 501 -21.45 22.11 -6.73
CA ASN A 501 -22.69 21.37 -6.98
C ASN A 501 -23.73 21.58 -5.87
N ASP A 502 -25.01 21.73 -6.25
CA ASP A 502 -26.13 21.70 -5.31
C ASP A 502 -26.48 20.23 -5.02
N LEU A 503 -26.07 19.73 -3.85
CA LEU A 503 -26.21 18.32 -3.46
C LEU A 503 -27.65 17.82 -3.53
N ALA A 504 -28.64 18.70 -3.35
CA ALA A 504 -30.06 18.34 -3.45
C ALA A 504 -30.54 18.12 -4.89
N LYS A 505 -29.80 18.62 -5.90
CA LYS A 505 -30.15 18.54 -7.33
C LYS A 505 -29.18 17.69 -8.14
N VAL A 506 -27.91 17.73 -7.78
CA VAL A 506 -26.77 17.10 -8.45
C VAL A 506 -25.88 16.49 -7.37
N PRO A 507 -26.28 15.35 -6.78
CA PRO A 507 -25.54 14.71 -5.70
C PRO A 507 -24.25 14.02 -6.16
N GLU A 508 -24.14 13.69 -7.45
CA GLU A 508 -23.10 12.80 -7.99
C GLU A 508 -21.67 13.30 -7.75
N PRO A 509 -21.35 14.61 -7.85
CA PRO A 509 -20.01 15.13 -7.53
C PRO A 509 -19.65 15.16 -6.04
N GLY A 510 -20.54 14.73 -5.13
CA GLY A 510 -20.23 14.55 -3.71
C GLY A 510 -20.40 15.77 -2.81
N GLU A 511 -20.11 15.54 -1.53
CA GLU A 511 -20.17 16.53 -0.44
C GLU A 511 -18.91 17.41 -0.41
N VAL A 512 -17.79 16.84 -0.84
CA VAL A 512 -16.47 17.48 -0.97
C VAL A 512 -15.90 17.09 -2.34
N TRP A 513 -15.25 18.04 -3.00
CA TRP A 513 -14.47 17.76 -4.20
C TRP A 513 -13.02 17.51 -3.83
N GLU A 514 -12.50 16.36 -4.25
CA GLU A 514 -11.08 16.03 -4.23
C GLU A 514 -10.46 16.29 -5.60
N LEU A 515 -9.16 16.59 -5.61
CA LEU A 515 -8.34 16.74 -6.81
C LEU A 515 -8.99 17.62 -7.90
N PRO A 516 -9.36 18.88 -7.59
CA PRO A 516 -9.91 19.77 -8.60
C PRO A 516 -8.85 20.14 -9.64
N VAL A 517 -9.09 19.79 -10.90
CA VAL A 517 -8.19 20.08 -12.03
C VAL A 517 -8.88 21.00 -13.02
N LEU A 518 -8.22 22.11 -13.37
CA LEU A 518 -8.69 23.02 -14.42
C LEU A 518 -7.64 23.11 -15.52
N LEU A 519 -7.97 22.60 -16.71
CA LEU A 519 -7.06 22.64 -17.87
C LEU A 519 -7.72 23.33 -19.06
N PRO A 520 -6.96 24.05 -19.90
CA PRO A 520 -7.47 24.48 -21.19
C PRO A 520 -7.87 23.25 -22.01
N LEU A 521 -8.91 23.37 -22.84
CA LEU A 521 -9.38 22.28 -23.68
C LEU A 521 -9.07 22.61 -25.14
N PRO A 522 -7.88 22.25 -25.65
CA PRO A 522 -7.46 22.61 -27.00
C PRO A 522 -8.34 21.92 -28.05
N GLY A 523 -8.49 22.53 -29.21
CA GLY A 523 -9.05 21.90 -30.39
C GLY A 523 -8.02 20.95 -31.02
N PRO A 524 -8.36 20.34 -32.17
CA PRO A 524 -7.45 19.47 -32.89
C PRO A 524 -6.08 20.13 -33.12
N LYS A 525 -4.99 19.38 -32.87
CA LYS A 525 -3.60 19.84 -32.97
C LYS A 525 -3.22 21.01 -32.04
N GLY A 526 -3.77 21.06 -30.83
CA GLY A 526 -3.37 22.04 -29.81
C GLY A 526 -3.93 23.45 -30.03
N LYS A 527 -4.88 23.64 -30.97
CA LYS A 527 -5.44 24.97 -31.28
C LYS A 527 -6.19 25.52 -30.08
N ARG A 528 -5.90 26.75 -29.66
CA ARG A 528 -6.65 27.42 -28.57
C ARG A 528 -8.13 27.59 -28.92
N THR A 529 -9.00 27.26 -27.97
CA THR A 529 -10.47 27.33 -28.11
C THR A 529 -11.10 28.35 -27.16
N GLY A 530 -10.38 28.75 -26.10
CA GLY A 530 -10.92 29.52 -24.98
C GLY A 530 -11.74 28.70 -23.98
N LYS A 531 -11.97 27.41 -24.26
CA LYS A 531 -12.68 26.48 -23.37
C LYS A 531 -11.71 25.79 -22.42
N HIS A 532 -12.25 25.36 -21.29
CA HIS A 532 -11.56 24.64 -20.24
C HIS A 532 -12.39 23.41 -19.84
N ILE A 533 -11.70 22.41 -19.32
CA ILE A 533 -12.29 21.28 -18.61
C ILE A 533 -12.00 21.42 -17.12
N LEU A 534 -13.04 21.31 -16.29
CA LEU A 534 -12.94 21.20 -14.84
C LEU A 534 -13.25 19.75 -14.46
N LEU A 535 -12.32 19.06 -13.79
CA LEU A 535 -12.50 17.70 -13.29
C LEU A 535 -12.42 17.64 -11.76
N VAL A 536 -13.17 16.73 -11.16
CA VAL A 536 -13.18 16.47 -9.71
C VAL A 536 -13.39 14.99 -9.41
N SER A 537 -12.88 14.53 -8.27
CA SER A 537 -13.28 13.26 -7.65
C SER A 537 -14.23 13.52 -6.47
N PRO A 538 -15.29 12.73 -6.30
CA PRO A 538 -16.29 12.97 -5.29
C PRO A 538 -15.94 12.26 -3.96
N TRP A 539 -16.15 12.95 -2.85
CA TRP A 539 -15.99 12.40 -1.49
C TRP A 539 -17.24 12.61 -0.64
N TRP A 540 -17.51 11.63 0.23
CA TRP A 540 -18.60 11.63 1.20
C TRP A 540 -18.07 11.24 2.58
N GLU A 541 -18.65 11.81 3.64
CA GLU A 541 -18.30 11.47 5.02
C GLU A 541 -18.77 10.06 5.42
N ALA A 542 -19.93 9.65 4.91
CA ALA A 542 -20.48 8.31 5.09
C ALA A 542 -20.25 7.45 3.84
N PHE A 543 -20.35 6.12 3.99
CA PHE A 543 -20.27 5.21 2.84
C PHE A 543 -21.26 5.63 1.75
N ASN A 544 -20.76 5.76 0.53
CA ASN A 544 -21.56 6.02 -0.65
C ASN A 544 -21.02 5.16 -1.82
N PRO A 545 -21.88 4.51 -2.61
CA PRO A 545 -21.43 3.70 -3.76
C PRO A 545 -20.58 4.45 -4.78
N ASN A 546 -20.71 5.77 -4.88
CA ASN A 546 -19.94 6.61 -5.80
C ASN A 546 -18.64 7.15 -5.20
N ALA A 547 -18.42 7.01 -3.88
CA ALA A 547 -17.27 7.55 -3.18
C ALA A 547 -15.96 6.99 -3.74
N VAL A 548 -15.10 7.88 -4.23
CA VAL A 548 -13.77 7.51 -4.75
C VAL A 548 -13.87 6.43 -5.84
N LYS A 549 -14.92 6.47 -6.67
CA LYS A 549 -15.13 5.52 -7.79
C LYS A 549 -15.15 6.18 -9.17
N HIS A 550 -15.63 7.41 -9.25
CA HIS A 550 -15.87 8.09 -10.51
C HIS A 550 -15.14 9.43 -10.57
N THR A 551 -14.86 9.89 -11.78
CA THR A 551 -14.38 11.25 -12.05
C THR A 551 -15.46 12.00 -12.81
N TYR A 552 -15.81 13.20 -12.36
CA TYR A 552 -16.81 14.04 -13.00
C TYR A 552 -16.16 15.26 -13.63
N TYR A 553 -16.72 15.72 -14.75
CA TYR A 553 -16.23 16.90 -15.44
C TYR A 553 -17.31 17.84 -15.97
N TRP A 554 -16.90 19.08 -16.20
CA TRP A 554 -17.63 20.09 -16.96
C TRP A 554 -16.73 20.69 -18.05
N ILE A 555 -17.33 21.06 -19.18
CA ILE A 555 -16.71 21.94 -20.18
C ILE A 555 -17.28 23.35 -19.98
N GLY A 556 -16.42 24.36 -20.05
CA GLY A 556 -16.84 25.73 -19.81
C GLY A 556 -15.74 26.75 -20.06
N THR A 557 -15.88 27.92 -19.45
CA THR A 557 -14.95 29.04 -19.59
C THR A 557 -14.47 29.49 -18.21
N PHE A 558 -13.16 29.68 -18.06
CA PHE A 558 -12.61 30.30 -16.86
C PHE A 558 -12.61 31.84 -17.02
N ASP A 559 -13.46 32.51 -16.26
CA ASP A 559 -13.45 33.97 -16.14
C ASP A 559 -12.38 34.39 -15.13
N LYS A 560 -11.22 34.82 -15.65
CA LYS A 560 -10.09 35.31 -14.86
C LYS A 560 -10.43 36.51 -13.98
N ARG A 561 -11.32 37.41 -14.44
CA ARG A 561 -11.69 38.62 -13.69
C ARG A 561 -12.54 38.28 -12.48
N ALA A 562 -13.51 37.39 -12.67
CA ALA A 562 -14.37 36.92 -11.60
C ALA A 562 -13.73 35.82 -10.75
N CYS A 563 -12.66 35.17 -11.24
CA CYS A 563 -12.09 33.94 -10.68
C CYS A 563 -13.17 32.85 -10.52
N ARG A 564 -13.95 32.63 -11.60
CA ARG A 564 -15.06 31.69 -11.65
C ARG A 564 -15.00 30.82 -12.90
N PHE A 565 -15.48 29.60 -12.78
CA PHE A 565 -15.73 28.73 -13.93
C PHE A 565 -17.20 28.81 -14.30
N VAL A 566 -17.47 29.13 -15.57
CA VAL A 566 -18.81 29.20 -16.15
C VAL A 566 -19.00 27.95 -17.00
N PRO A 567 -19.75 26.94 -16.52
CA PRO A 567 -19.98 25.72 -17.27
C PRO A 567 -20.91 25.98 -18.45
N ASP A 568 -20.72 25.25 -19.55
CA ASP A 568 -21.62 25.29 -20.71
C ASP A 568 -22.94 24.54 -20.44
N HIS A 569 -22.96 23.67 -19.44
CA HIS A 569 -24.12 22.92 -18.96
C HIS A 569 -24.08 22.78 -17.44
N ASP A 570 -25.23 22.87 -16.77
CA ASP A 570 -25.29 22.81 -15.30
C ASP A 570 -24.84 21.45 -14.73
N LYS A 571 -25.21 20.35 -15.41
CA LYS A 571 -24.91 19.00 -14.94
C LYS A 571 -23.52 18.54 -15.39
N PRO A 572 -22.74 17.91 -14.51
CA PRO A 572 -21.50 17.25 -14.87
C PRO A 572 -21.75 16.05 -15.78
N ARG A 573 -20.68 15.56 -16.39
CA ARG A 573 -20.64 14.25 -17.04
C ARG A 573 -19.58 13.38 -16.37
N GLU A 574 -19.81 12.08 -16.36
CA GLU A 574 -18.81 11.12 -15.95
C GLU A 574 -17.71 11.02 -17.03
N PHE A 575 -16.44 10.98 -16.60
CA PHE A 575 -15.30 11.00 -17.50
C PHE A 575 -15.01 9.64 -18.14
N ASP A 576 -15.18 8.56 -17.38
CA ASP A 576 -14.83 7.19 -17.75
C ASP A 576 -15.97 6.25 -17.34
N PHE A 577 -16.28 5.23 -18.15
CA PHE A 577 -17.39 4.31 -17.87
C PHE A 577 -17.06 3.24 -16.83
N GLY A 578 -15.81 3.09 -16.40
CA GLY A 578 -15.40 2.16 -15.36
C GLY A 578 -15.13 2.84 -14.03
N GLU A 579 -15.20 2.09 -12.93
CA GLU A 579 -14.99 2.58 -11.55
C GLU A 579 -13.51 2.79 -11.14
N HIS A 580 -12.65 2.96 -12.14
CA HIS A 580 -11.20 2.75 -12.05
C HIS A 580 -10.38 3.89 -12.69
N PHE A 581 -11.03 4.93 -13.23
CA PHE A 581 -10.38 6.21 -13.54
C PHE A 581 -10.75 7.21 -12.45
N THR A 582 -9.93 7.28 -11.41
CA THR A 582 -10.15 8.19 -10.29
C THR A 582 -8.93 9.07 -10.05
N GLY A 583 -9.08 10.06 -9.17
CA GLY A 583 -8.02 10.96 -8.78
C GLY A 583 -7.36 11.68 -9.97
N PRO A 584 -8.11 12.50 -10.73
CA PRO A 584 -7.58 13.16 -11.91
C PRO A 584 -6.47 14.15 -11.53
N SER A 585 -5.41 14.15 -12.33
CA SER A 585 -4.37 15.18 -12.31
C SER A 585 -3.93 15.47 -13.74
N GLY A 586 -3.42 16.65 -14.02
CA GLY A 586 -2.95 16.94 -15.37
C GLY A 586 -2.23 18.26 -15.51
N PHE A 587 -1.73 18.49 -16.72
CA PHE A 587 -0.97 19.68 -17.08
C PHE A 587 -1.04 19.93 -18.59
N VAL A 588 -0.51 21.07 -19.01
CA VAL A 588 -0.30 21.38 -20.42
C VAL A 588 1.12 20.98 -20.80
N THR A 589 1.25 20.08 -21.75
CA THR A 589 2.54 19.64 -22.31
C THR A 589 3.21 20.76 -23.12
N PRO A 590 4.53 20.68 -23.38
CA PRO A 590 5.23 21.69 -24.19
C PRO A 590 4.69 21.86 -25.62
N ASP A 591 4.06 20.82 -26.17
CA ASP A 591 3.42 20.84 -27.48
C ASP A 591 1.96 21.34 -27.44
N GLY A 592 1.46 21.77 -26.28
CA GLY A 592 0.16 22.40 -26.11
C GLY A 592 -1.02 21.45 -25.95
N ARG A 593 -0.79 20.15 -25.74
CA ARG A 593 -1.84 19.20 -25.34
C ARG A 593 -2.16 19.37 -23.86
N SER A 594 -3.42 19.16 -23.50
CA SER A 594 -3.79 18.92 -22.11
C SER A 594 -3.80 17.43 -21.87
N VAL A 595 -2.93 16.96 -20.97
CA VAL A 595 -2.77 15.55 -20.63
C VAL A 595 -3.22 15.31 -19.20
N LEU A 596 -4.04 14.28 -19.02
CA LEU A 596 -4.53 13.81 -17.74
C LEU A 596 -3.88 12.47 -17.36
N PHE A 597 -3.71 12.31 -16.06
CA PHE A 597 -3.30 11.10 -15.37
C PHE A 597 -4.39 10.75 -14.34
N SER A 598 -4.50 9.46 -14.02
CA SER A 598 -5.44 8.95 -13.04
C SER A 598 -4.81 7.80 -12.27
N ILE A 599 -5.31 7.56 -11.05
CA ILE A 599 -5.10 6.27 -10.41
C ILE A 599 -6.07 5.26 -11.00
N THR A 600 -5.58 4.04 -11.11
CA THR A 600 -6.37 2.83 -11.26
C THR A 600 -6.36 2.01 -9.99
N GLN A 601 -7.31 2.34 -9.10
CA GLN A 601 -7.56 1.57 -7.88
C GLN A 601 -7.94 0.15 -8.21
N ASP A 602 -7.34 -0.80 -7.50
CA ASP A 602 -7.26 -2.18 -7.93
C ASP A 602 -8.37 -3.08 -7.34
N ARG A 603 -9.06 -2.56 -6.30
CA ARG A 603 -10.15 -3.17 -5.54
C ARG A 603 -9.85 -4.57 -4.99
N ARG A 604 -8.58 -4.96 -4.93
CA ARG A 604 -8.13 -6.17 -4.22
C ARG A 604 -8.37 -6.01 -2.72
N SER A 605 -8.56 -7.13 -2.03
CA SER A 605 -8.64 -7.13 -0.56
C SER A 605 -7.27 -6.85 0.05
N GLU A 606 -7.25 -6.45 1.33
CA GLU A 606 -6.02 -6.19 2.08
C GLU A 606 -5.11 -7.44 2.12
N GLN A 607 -5.70 -8.64 2.24
CA GLN A 607 -4.97 -9.91 2.14
C GLN A 607 -4.29 -10.08 0.77
N GLN A 608 -4.99 -9.78 -0.33
CA GLN A 608 -4.42 -9.86 -1.67
C GLN A 608 -3.34 -8.77 -1.89
N HIS A 609 -3.48 -7.59 -1.27
CA HIS A 609 -2.42 -6.57 -1.24
C HIS A 609 -1.19 -7.08 -0.47
N ALA A 610 -1.38 -7.67 0.71
CA ALA A 610 -0.29 -8.26 1.49
C ALA A 610 0.46 -9.31 0.67
N GLN A 611 -0.26 -10.29 0.10
CA GLN A 611 0.27 -11.38 -0.71
C GLN A 611 0.94 -10.94 -2.02
N SER A 612 0.60 -9.77 -2.54
CA SER A 612 1.25 -9.23 -3.74
C SER A 612 2.37 -8.24 -3.43
N GLY A 613 2.38 -7.62 -2.26
CA GLY A 613 3.37 -6.62 -1.86
C GLY A 613 3.31 -5.29 -2.64
N TRP A 614 2.25 -5.07 -3.43
CA TRP A 614 1.99 -3.81 -4.12
C TRP A 614 0.50 -3.58 -4.29
N ALA A 615 0.10 -2.31 -4.30
CA ALA A 615 -1.28 -1.91 -4.49
C ALA A 615 -1.38 -0.76 -5.49
N HIS A 616 -2.38 -0.87 -6.38
CA HIS A 616 -2.76 0.14 -7.38
C HIS A 616 -1.67 0.43 -8.43
N ASN A 617 -2.03 1.26 -9.41
CA ASN A 617 -1.16 1.77 -10.47
C ASN A 617 -1.83 3.00 -11.09
N ALA A 618 -1.14 3.69 -11.99
CA ALA A 618 -1.71 4.73 -12.85
C ALA A 618 -2.39 4.12 -14.09
N GLY A 619 -3.42 4.79 -14.61
CA GLY A 619 -3.91 4.56 -15.97
C GLY A 619 -2.91 5.06 -17.03
N MET A 620 -3.13 4.68 -18.29
CA MET A 620 -2.42 5.29 -19.42
C MET A 620 -2.76 6.79 -19.48
N PRO A 621 -1.78 7.69 -19.63
CA PRO A 621 -2.10 9.11 -19.73
C PRO A 621 -2.96 9.39 -20.96
N VAL A 622 -3.93 10.29 -20.82
CA VAL A 622 -4.88 10.63 -21.89
C VAL A 622 -4.76 12.08 -22.31
N SER A 623 -4.80 12.33 -23.61
CA SER A 623 -4.93 13.67 -24.18
C SER A 623 -6.41 14.04 -24.30
N VAL A 624 -6.78 15.23 -23.81
CA VAL A 624 -8.13 15.77 -23.93
C VAL A 624 -8.21 16.92 -24.92
N SER A 625 -9.30 16.99 -25.68
CA SER A 625 -9.54 18.04 -26.67
C SER A 625 -11.01 18.42 -26.80
N LEU A 626 -11.28 19.59 -27.37
CA LEU A 626 -12.63 20.03 -27.74
C LEU A 626 -12.89 19.64 -29.19
N ARG A 627 -13.91 18.80 -29.40
CA ARG A 627 -14.33 18.38 -30.73
C ARG A 627 -15.19 19.45 -31.40
N GLN A 628 -15.35 19.32 -32.73
CA GLN A 628 -16.12 20.28 -33.53
C GLN A 628 -17.61 20.34 -33.14
N ASP A 629 -18.16 19.25 -32.62
CA ASP A 629 -19.53 19.14 -32.12
C ASP A 629 -19.69 19.67 -30.67
N GLY A 630 -18.63 20.22 -30.08
CA GLY A 630 -18.62 20.75 -28.72
C GLY A 630 -18.45 19.69 -27.63
N THR A 631 -18.26 18.41 -27.99
CA THR A 631 -18.04 17.33 -27.03
C THR A 631 -16.57 17.14 -26.67
N LEU A 632 -16.32 16.39 -25.60
CA LEU A 632 -14.98 16.01 -25.17
C LEU A 632 -14.40 14.98 -26.14
N GLY A 633 -13.17 15.22 -26.58
CA GLY A 633 -12.31 14.21 -27.18
C GLY A 633 -11.36 13.64 -26.14
N VAL A 634 -11.27 12.31 -26.06
CA VAL A 634 -10.37 11.59 -25.15
C VAL A 634 -9.66 10.50 -25.94
N GLU A 635 -8.33 10.50 -25.90
CA GLU A 635 -7.47 9.51 -26.54
C GLU A 635 -6.27 9.21 -25.64
N PRO A 636 -5.75 7.97 -25.58
CA PRO A 636 -4.48 7.71 -24.93
C PRO A 636 -3.37 8.48 -25.65
N ILE A 637 -2.32 8.89 -24.93
CA ILE A 637 -1.19 9.62 -25.53
C ILE A 637 -0.59 8.86 -26.72
N GLU A 638 -0.17 9.60 -27.74
CA GLU A 638 0.38 9.02 -28.98
C GLU A 638 1.65 8.21 -28.71
N GLU A 639 2.42 8.63 -27.70
CA GLU A 639 3.65 7.99 -27.24
C GLU A 639 3.45 6.53 -26.83
N ALA A 640 2.24 6.14 -26.37
CA ALA A 640 1.92 4.75 -26.04
C ALA A 640 2.09 3.81 -27.24
N ALA A 641 1.96 4.31 -28.47
CA ALA A 641 2.22 3.51 -29.67
C ALA A 641 3.69 3.10 -29.81
N GLY A 642 4.62 3.79 -29.14
CA GLY A 642 6.04 3.42 -29.08
C GLY A 642 6.30 2.07 -28.39
N LEU A 643 5.35 1.59 -27.59
CA LEU A 643 5.40 0.27 -26.96
C LEU A 643 5.00 -0.87 -27.89
N ARG A 644 4.42 -0.58 -29.08
CA ARG A 644 4.00 -1.62 -30.02
C ARG A 644 5.21 -2.40 -30.52
N GLY A 645 5.22 -3.70 -30.20
CA GLY A 645 6.14 -4.67 -30.75
C GLY A 645 5.59 -5.33 -32.01
N ARG A 646 5.69 -6.65 -32.07
CA ARG A 646 5.23 -7.44 -33.22
C ARG A 646 3.72 -7.29 -33.42
N ARG A 647 3.30 -6.90 -34.62
CA ARG A 647 1.89 -7.02 -35.04
C ARG A 647 1.53 -8.49 -35.20
N LEU A 648 0.54 -8.96 -34.44
CA LEU A 648 0.10 -10.35 -34.39
C LEU A 648 -0.92 -10.67 -35.48
N VAL A 649 -1.82 -9.72 -35.79
CA VAL A 649 -2.80 -9.89 -36.86
C VAL A 649 -3.13 -8.55 -37.51
N LYS A 650 -3.55 -8.60 -38.78
CA LYS A 650 -4.06 -7.47 -39.55
C LYS A 650 -5.22 -7.95 -40.41
N ILE A 651 -6.43 -7.49 -40.11
CA ILE A 651 -7.68 -7.90 -40.76
C ILE A 651 -8.32 -6.69 -41.41
N ARG A 652 -8.80 -6.82 -42.65
CA ARG A 652 -9.48 -5.74 -43.37
C ARG A 652 -10.71 -6.28 -44.08
N GLN A 653 -11.80 -5.51 -44.06
CA GLN A 653 -13.01 -5.78 -44.84
C GLN A 653 -13.49 -7.24 -44.71
N ALA A 654 -13.62 -7.73 -43.48
CA ALA A 654 -14.01 -9.11 -43.18
C ALA A 654 -15.36 -9.15 -42.46
N SER A 655 -16.11 -10.24 -42.59
CA SER A 655 -17.19 -10.54 -41.66
C SER A 655 -16.62 -10.79 -40.25
N VAL A 656 -17.42 -10.58 -39.21
CA VAL A 656 -17.00 -10.92 -37.83
C VAL A 656 -16.57 -12.39 -37.70
N LYS A 657 -17.27 -13.33 -38.36
CA LYS A 657 -16.90 -14.75 -38.38
C LYS A 657 -15.55 -15.04 -39.03
N GLU A 658 -15.19 -14.34 -40.10
CA GLU A 658 -13.87 -14.46 -40.72
C GLU A 658 -12.77 -13.82 -39.88
N ALA A 659 -13.08 -12.71 -39.21
CA ALA A 659 -12.15 -12.07 -38.30
C ALA A 659 -11.87 -12.94 -37.07
N ASP A 660 -12.89 -13.55 -36.48
CA ASP A 660 -12.76 -14.46 -35.34
C ASP A 660 -11.89 -15.68 -35.66
N ARG A 661 -12.07 -16.30 -36.84
CA ARG A 661 -11.19 -17.39 -37.31
C ARG A 661 -9.73 -16.98 -37.41
N GLN A 662 -9.44 -15.73 -37.79
CA GLN A 662 -8.08 -15.22 -37.84
C GLN A 662 -7.54 -14.88 -36.44
N LEU A 663 -8.41 -14.50 -35.50
CA LEU A 663 -8.06 -14.27 -34.10
C LEU A 663 -7.79 -15.57 -33.32
N ALA A 664 -8.26 -16.71 -33.80
CA ALA A 664 -8.11 -18.00 -33.11
C ALA A 664 -6.65 -18.37 -32.76
N GLY A 665 -5.68 -17.91 -33.55
CA GLY A 665 -4.24 -18.10 -33.29
C GLY A 665 -3.54 -16.93 -32.59
N VAL A 666 -4.27 -15.89 -32.20
CA VAL A 666 -3.73 -14.72 -31.49
C VAL A 666 -3.85 -14.94 -29.99
N SER A 667 -2.73 -14.77 -29.29
CA SER A 667 -2.63 -14.90 -27.84
C SER A 667 -1.66 -13.86 -27.28
N GLY A 668 -2.00 -13.27 -26.13
CA GLY A 668 -1.14 -12.39 -25.36
C GLY A 668 -1.81 -11.83 -24.11
N ASP A 669 -0.98 -11.49 -23.11
CA ASP A 669 -1.36 -10.82 -21.86
C ASP A 669 -1.06 -9.31 -21.88
N MET A 670 -0.34 -8.84 -22.91
CA MET A 670 -0.03 -7.43 -23.15
C MET A 670 -0.28 -7.07 -24.62
N LEU A 671 -1.38 -6.38 -24.91
CA LEU A 671 -1.86 -6.12 -26.27
C LEU A 671 -2.32 -4.67 -26.47
N ASP A 672 -2.14 -4.15 -27.69
CA ASP A 672 -2.85 -2.97 -28.20
C ASP A 672 -3.72 -3.46 -29.36
N ILE A 673 -5.03 -3.25 -29.25
CA ILE A 673 -6.04 -3.74 -30.19
C ILE A 673 -6.78 -2.54 -30.76
N GLU A 674 -6.66 -2.31 -32.07
CA GLU A 674 -7.44 -1.29 -32.76
C GLU A 674 -8.46 -1.97 -33.68
N ALA A 675 -9.74 -1.58 -33.58
CA ALA A 675 -10.81 -2.11 -34.40
C ALA A 675 -11.76 -1.01 -34.89
N VAL A 676 -12.24 -1.16 -36.12
CA VAL A 676 -13.33 -0.38 -36.70
C VAL A 676 -14.37 -1.36 -37.22
N ILE A 677 -15.58 -1.30 -36.66
CA ILE A 677 -16.65 -2.27 -36.91
C ILE A 677 -17.93 -1.54 -37.33
N GLU A 678 -18.58 -2.04 -38.37
CA GLU A 678 -19.93 -1.64 -38.78
C GLU A 678 -20.91 -2.71 -38.31
N PRO A 679 -21.84 -2.41 -37.38
CA PRO A 679 -22.76 -3.42 -36.87
C PRO A 679 -23.71 -4.01 -37.92
N ARG A 680 -24.09 -3.25 -38.97
CA ARG A 680 -24.93 -3.71 -40.10
C ARG A 680 -26.19 -4.52 -39.70
N GLY A 681 -26.89 -4.07 -38.65
CA GLY A 681 -28.09 -4.74 -38.13
C GLY A 681 -27.81 -5.87 -37.13
N ALA A 682 -26.56 -6.07 -36.70
CA ALA A 682 -26.25 -6.86 -35.53
C ALA A 682 -26.83 -6.19 -34.27
N THR A 683 -27.40 -6.98 -33.36
CA THR A 683 -27.90 -6.49 -32.07
C THR A 683 -26.76 -6.22 -31.10
N THR A 684 -25.75 -7.10 -31.12
CA THR A 684 -24.58 -7.01 -30.26
C THR A 684 -23.33 -7.29 -31.07
N VAL A 685 -22.25 -6.56 -30.81
CA VAL A 685 -20.89 -6.93 -31.22
C VAL A 685 -20.02 -7.05 -29.97
N THR A 686 -19.31 -8.16 -29.80
CA THR A 686 -18.53 -8.46 -28.59
C THR A 686 -17.10 -8.87 -28.93
N LEU A 687 -16.13 -8.17 -28.34
CA LEU A 687 -14.73 -8.57 -28.29
C LEU A 687 -14.44 -9.18 -26.91
N ALA A 688 -14.14 -10.47 -26.86
CA ALA A 688 -13.63 -11.13 -25.66
C ALA A 688 -12.10 -11.05 -25.63
N VAL A 689 -11.56 -10.65 -24.49
CA VAL A 689 -10.12 -10.65 -24.19
C VAL A 689 -9.83 -11.49 -22.95
N ARG A 690 -8.57 -11.88 -22.76
CA ARG A 690 -8.16 -12.81 -21.69
C ARG A 690 -9.05 -14.07 -21.68
N ALA A 691 -9.37 -14.56 -22.88
CA ALA A 691 -10.26 -15.69 -23.04
C ALA A 691 -9.47 -17.01 -22.97
N SER A 692 -9.86 -17.92 -22.06
CA SER A 692 -9.39 -19.30 -22.06
C SER A 692 -9.99 -20.07 -23.25
N ALA A 693 -9.37 -21.18 -23.64
CA ALA A 693 -9.81 -21.94 -24.81
C ALA A 693 -11.23 -22.51 -24.65
N ASP A 694 -11.61 -22.87 -23.42
CA ASP A 694 -12.95 -23.37 -23.04
C ASP A 694 -13.93 -22.25 -22.65
N GLY A 695 -13.47 -21.00 -22.60
CA GLY A 695 -14.26 -19.83 -22.23
C GLY A 695 -14.65 -19.75 -20.75
N SER A 696 -14.09 -20.58 -19.87
CA SER A 696 -14.33 -20.50 -18.42
C SER A 696 -13.84 -19.18 -17.82
N GLU A 697 -12.71 -18.65 -18.29
CA GLU A 697 -12.26 -17.29 -18.01
C GLU A 697 -12.29 -16.43 -19.27
N ARG A 698 -12.85 -15.22 -19.17
CA ARG A 698 -12.92 -14.20 -20.23
C ARG A 698 -13.39 -12.87 -19.68
N THR A 699 -12.98 -11.78 -20.32
CA THR A 699 -13.56 -10.44 -20.14
C THR A 699 -14.19 -9.98 -21.45
N LEU A 700 -15.43 -9.51 -21.40
CA LEU A 700 -16.18 -9.14 -22.62
C LEU A 700 -16.30 -7.63 -22.77
N LEU A 701 -15.97 -7.11 -23.94
CA LEU A 701 -16.24 -5.73 -24.35
C LEU A 701 -17.33 -5.75 -25.42
N SER A 702 -18.51 -5.22 -25.10
CA SER A 702 -19.71 -5.36 -25.93
C SER A 702 -20.33 -4.02 -26.28
N TYR A 703 -20.82 -3.91 -27.51
CA TYR A 703 -21.68 -2.81 -27.95
C TYR A 703 -23.07 -3.34 -28.29
N ASP A 704 -24.08 -2.85 -27.56
CA ASP A 704 -25.51 -3.10 -27.80
C ASP A 704 -26.06 -1.97 -28.69
N THR A 705 -26.43 -2.30 -29.92
CA THR A 705 -26.90 -1.32 -30.91
C THR A 705 -28.29 -0.78 -30.60
N SER A 706 -29.12 -1.55 -29.91
CA SER A 706 -30.48 -1.12 -29.55
C SER A 706 -30.49 -0.13 -28.39
N LYS A 707 -29.53 -0.27 -27.46
CA LYS A 707 -29.39 0.58 -26.27
C LYS A 707 -28.35 1.68 -26.43
N HIS A 708 -27.65 1.73 -27.55
CA HIS A 708 -26.52 2.65 -27.78
C HIS A 708 -25.50 2.56 -26.64
N ARG A 709 -25.15 1.34 -26.20
CA ARG A 709 -24.43 1.12 -24.95
C ARG A 709 -23.17 0.29 -25.17
N PHE A 710 -22.04 0.81 -24.72
CA PHE A 710 -20.78 0.07 -24.63
C PHE A 710 -20.57 -0.42 -23.20
N SER A 711 -20.14 -1.66 -23.00
CA SER A 711 -19.96 -2.25 -21.68
C SER A 711 -18.72 -3.14 -21.59
N ILE A 712 -18.16 -3.23 -20.39
CA ILE A 712 -17.28 -4.31 -19.97
C ILE A 712 -18.05 -5.28 -19.06
N ASP A 713 -17.95 -6.57 -19.32
CA ASP A 713 -18.43 -7.63 -18.42
C ASP A 713 -17.24 -8.43 -17.89
N ARG A 714 -17.03 -8.34 -16.58
CA ARG A 714 -15.98 -9.02 -15.83
C ARG A 714 -16.48 -10.23 -15.05
N GLY A 715 -17.74 -10.65 -15.23
CA GLY A 715 -18.36 -11.75 -14.50
C GLY A 715 -17.62 -13.09 -14.57
N ARG A 716 -16.78 -13.27 -15.59
CA ARG A 716 -15.89 -14.44 -15.74
C ARG A 716 -14.41 -14.04 -15.93
N SER A 717 -14.01 -12.87 -15.47
CA SER A 717 -12.63 -12.38 -15.65
C SER A 717 -11.61 -13.07 -14.75
N SER A 718 -12.06 -13.82 -13.75
CA SER A 718 -11.24 -14.57 -12.80
C SER A 718 -12.01 -15.78 -12.25
N LEU A 719 -11.34 -16.93 -12.06
CA LEU A 719 -11.86 -18.05 -11.25
C LEU A 719 -11.64 -17.86 -9.75
N ASP A 720 -10.84 -16.87 -9.34
CA ASP A 720 -10.69 -16.51 -7.94
C ASP A 720 -12.02 -15.92 -7.44
N PRO A 721 -12.70 -16.54 -6.45
CA PRO A 721 -13.95 -16.04 -5.93
C PRO A 721 -13.79 -14.66 -5.29
N ASP A 722 -12.61 -14.36 -4.71
CA ASP A 722 -12.33 -13.13 -3.97
C ASP A 722 -12.01 -11.93 -4.87
N VAL A 723 -11.92 -12.14 -6.19
CA VAL A 723 -11.78 -11.06 -7.16
C VAL A 723 -13.14 -10.43 -7.42
N ARG A 724 -13.25 -9.12 -7.16
CA ARG A 724 -14.46 -8.36 -7.49
C ARG A 724 -14.71 -8.34 -8.98
N LYS A 725 -15.91 -8.80 -9.35
CA LYS A 725 -16.43 -8.84 -10.71
C LYS A 725 -17.56 -7.84 -10.86
N GLY A 726 -18.03 -7.64 -12.09
CA GLY A 726 -19.15 -6.72 -12.35
C GLY A 726 -19.21 -6.26 -13.80
N VAL A 727 -20.30 -5.58 -14.12
CA VAL A 727 -20.54 -4.99 -15.43
C VAL A 727 -20.52 -3.48 -15.30
N HIS A 728 -19.71 -2.81 -16.10
CA HIS A 728 -19.73 -1.35 -16.22
C HIS A 728 -20.07 -0.96 -17.66
N CYS A 729 -20.77 0.17 -17.82
CA CYS A 729 -21.25 0.56 -19.14
C CYS A 729 -21.55 2.06 -19.23
N GLY A 730 -21.59 2.56 -20.46
CA GLY A 730 -21.99 3.94 -20.76
C GLY A 730 -22.57 4.07 -22.16
N THR A 731 -23.19 5.22 -22.42
CA THR A 731 -23.83 5.53 -23.70
C THR A 731 -22.78 5.91 -24.74
N VAL A 732 -22.84 5.27 -25.90
CA VAL A 732 -21.96 5.52 -27.05
C VAL A 732 -22.78 5.61 -28.33
N GLU A 733 -22.67 6.77 -28.98
CA GLU A 733 -23.17 6.97 -30.34
C GLU A 733 -22.14 6.53 -31.38
N LEU A 734 -22.62 5.91 -32.47
CA LEU A 734 -21.78 5.53 -33.59
C LEU A 734 -21.39 6.75 -34.42
N VAL A 735 -20.11 6.83 -34.80
CA VAL A 735 -19.62 7.89 -35.68
C VAL A 735 -19.63 7.39 -37.12
N ALA A 736 -20.46 8.00 -37.98
CA ALA A 736 -20.68 7.55 -39.35
C ALA A 736 -21.08 6.05 -39.46
N GLY A 737 -21.91 5.58 -38.51
CA GLY A 737 -22.36 4.19 -38.45
C GLY A 737 -21.29 3.17 -38.04
N GLN A 738 -20.14 3.64 -37.54
CA GLN A 738 -19.01 2.80 -37.14
C GLN A 738 -18.74 2.90 -35.65
N LEU A 739 -18.35 1.76 -35.08
CA LEU A 739 -17.74 1.64 -33.76
C LEU A 739 -16.23 1.57 -33.95
N LYS A 740 -15.51 2.58 -33.47
CA LYS A 740 -14.04 2.61 -33.40
C LYS A 740 -13.63 2.32 -31.96
N LEU A 741 -12.74 1.35 -31.80
CA LEU A 741 -12.27 0.88 -30.51
C LEU A 741 -10.75 0.80 -30.52
N ARG A 742 -10.11 1.32 -29.48
CA ARG A 742 -8.73 1.00 -29.12
C ARG A 742 -8.70 0.41 -27.73
N VAL A 743 -8.16 -0.80 -27.57
CA VAL A 743 -8.04 -1.49 -26.26
C VAL A 743 -6.57 -1.64 -25.91
N LEU A 744 -6.17 -1.11 -24.77
CA LEU A 744 -4.88 -1.36 -24.14
C LEU A 744 -5.07 -2.42 -23.06
N LEU A 745 -4.49 -3.59 -23.26
CA LEU A 745 -4.53 -4.71 -22.35
C LEU A 745 -3.15 -4.92 -21.74
N ASP A 746 -3.05 -4.89 -20.41
CA ASP A 746 -1.89 -5.30 -19.63
C ASP A 746 -2.28 -6.48 -18.72
N ARG A 747 -1.35 -6.94 -17.89
CA ARG A 747 -1.53 -8.13 -17.06
C ARG A 747 -2.74 -8.10 -16.13
N SER A 748 -3.01 -6.96 -15.50
CA SER A 748 -4.24 -6.74 -14.73
C SER A 748 -5.00 -5.47 -15.09
N MET A 749 -4.61 -4.81 -16.19
CA MET A 749 -5.25 -3.58 -16.67
C MET A 749 -5.95 -3.82 -17.99
N LEU A 750 -7.12 -3.19 -18.16
CA LEU A 750 -7.81 -3.09 -19.42
C LEU A 750 -8.35 -1.67 -19.56
N GLU A 751 -7.93 -0.97 -20.61
CA GLU A 751 -8.47 0.34 -20.98
C GLU A 751 -9.05 0.28 -22.39
N ALA A 752 -10.27 0.77 -22.58
CA ALA A 752 -10.95 0.83 -23.86
C ALA A 752 -11.34 2.27 -24.20
N TYR A 753 -10.92 2.73 -25.37
CA TYR A 753 -11.20 4.05 -25.90
C TYR A 753 -12.13 3.93 -27.11
N VAL A 754 -13.28 4.60 -27.04
CA VAL A 754 -14.39 4.38 -27.97
C VAL A 754 -14.69 5.68 -28.71
N ASN A 755 -14.62 5.62 -30.05
CA ASN A 755 -14.90 6.72 -30.98
C ASN A 755 -14.11 8.04 -30.74
N GLY A 756 -13.07 7.98 -29.91
CA GLY A 756 -12.29 9.15 -29.49
C GLY A 756 -13.10 10.13 -28.64
N THR A 757 -14.12 9.66 -27.93
CA THR A 757 -15.03 10.48 -27.10
C THR A 757 -15.20 9.94 -25.69
N ASN A 758 -15.04 8.64 -25.49
CA ASN A 758 -15.28 7.99 -24.21
C ASN A 758 -14.13 7.03 -23.87
N SER A 759 -13.84 6.88 -22.59
CA SER A 759 -12.93 5.87 -22.06
C SER A 759 -13.66 4.92 -21.11
N LEU A 760 -13.08 3.73 -20.94
CA LEU A 760 -13.48 2.74 -19.95
C LEU A 760 -12.20 2.11 -19.40
N THR A 761 -11.94 2.32 -18.12
CA THR A 761 -10.78 1.81 -17.39
C THR A 761 -11.22 0.68 -16.47
N SER A 762 -10.48 -0.43 -16.43
CA SER A 762 -10.84 -1.55 -15.57
C SER A 762 -9.68 -2.46 -15.17
N ARG A 763 -9.94 -3.27 -14.14
CA ARG A 763 -9.01 -4.26 -13.60
C ARG A 763 -9.54 -5.67 -13.78
N VAL A 764 -8.65 -6.57 -14.15
CA VAL A 764 -8.93 -8.00 -14.38
C VAL A 764 -7.81 -8.85 -13.77
N TYR A 765 -8.14 -9.96 -13.11
CA TYR A 765 -7.17 -10.81 -12.41
C TYR A 765 -7.37 -12.29 -12.76
N PRO A 766 -7.19 -12.67 -14.03
CA PRO A 766 -7.38 -14.06 -14.45
C PRO A 766 -6.37 -14.98 -13.76
N THR A 767 -6.79 -16.20 -13.46
CA THR A 767 -6.00 -17.20 -12.76
C THR A 767 -5.36 -18.20 -13.72
N ARG A 768 -6.01 -18.51 -14.84
CA ARG A 768 -5.54 -19.52 -15.77
C ARG A 768 -4.44 -18.99 -16.68
N LYS A 769 -3.45 -19.86 -16.92
CA LYS A 769 -2.33 -19.57 -17.83
C LYS A 769 -2.79 -19.38 -19.27
N ASP A 770 -3.82 -20.11 -19.71
CA ASP A 770 -4.31 -20.09 -21.08
C ASP A 770 -5.32 -18.97 -21.36
N ALA A 771 -5.72 -18.18 -20.35
CA ALA A 771 -6.57 -16.99 -20.47
C ALA A 771 -5.86 -15.82 -21.15
N THR A 772 -5.44 -16.02 -22.39
CA THR A 772 -4.65 -15.09 -23.22
C THR A 772 -5.23 -14.91 -24.62
N GLY A 773 -6.31 -15.64 -24.96
CA GLY A 773 -6.93 -15.61 -26.28
C GLY A 773 -7.83 -14.40 -26.51
N LEU A 774 -8.16 -14.20 -27.79
CA LEU A 774 -9.14 -13.24 -28.28
C LEU A 774 -10.28 -13.95 -29.01
N ARG A 775 -11.51 -13.43 -28.90
CA ARG A 775 -12.68 -13.84 -29.70
C ARG A 775 -13.50 -12.63 -30.11
N LEU A 776 -14.06 -12.67 -31.31
CA LEU A 776 -14.94 -11.62 -31.81
C LEU A 776 -16.26 -12.23 -32.29
N THR A 777 -17.38 -11.81 -31.71
CA THR A 777 -18.70 -12.32 -32.05
C THR A 777 -19.69 -11.21 -32.37
N SER A 778 -20.74 -11.54 -33.12
CA SER A 778 -21.86 -10.66 -33.40
C SER A 778 -23.16 -11.45 -33.39
N GLU A 779 -24.23 -10.86 -32.84
CA GLU A 779 -25.55 -11.46 -32.73
C GLU A 779 -26.56 -10.81 -33.70
N GLY A 780 -27.58 -11.56 -34.11
CA GLY A 780 -28.58 -11.11 -35.08
C GLY A 780 -28.07 -11.21 -36.53
N SER A 781 -27.60 -10.10 -37.09
CA SER A 781 -27.08 -10.02 -38.47
C SER A 781 -25.54 -10.04 -38.53
N SER A 782 -24.97 -10.16 -39.73
CA SER A 782 -23.52 -10.16 -39.91
C SER A 782 -22.92 -8.73 -39.86
N ALA A 783 -22.33 -8.37 -38.73
CA ALA A 783 -21.47 -7.18 -38.63
C ALA A 783 -20.22 -7.32 -39.52
N ARG A 784 -19.65 -6.18 -39.94
CA ARG A 784 -18.45 -6.10 -40.77
C ARG A 784 -17.30 -5.44 -40.01
N VAL A 785 -16.16 -6.11 -39.96
CA VAL A 785 -14.88 -5.55 -39.52
C VAL A 785 -14.26 -4.79 -40.69
N VAL A 786 -14.26 -3.45 -40.59
CA VAL A 786 -13.60 -2.57 -41.57
C VAL A 786 -12.09 -2.72 -41.44
N SER A 787 -11.58 -2.67 -40.22
CA SER A 787 -10.19 -2.96 -39.87
C SER A 787 -10.08 -3.52 -38.46
N LEU A 788 -9.14 -4.44 -38.24
CA LEU A 788 -8.69 -4.87 -36.93
C LEU A 788 -7.18 -5.12 -36.97
N ASP A 789 -6.42 -4.54 -36.06
CA ASP A 789 -5.00 -4.82 -35.84
C ASP A 789 -4.78 -5.16 -34.36
N VAL A 790 -3.92 -6.13 -34.11
CA VAL A 790 -3.47 -6.48 -32.74
C VAL A 790 -1.96 -6.44 -32.74
N TRP A 791 -1.38 -5.68 -31.82
CA TRP A 791 0.05 -5.68 -31.54
C TRP A 791 0.33 -6.31 -30.19
N ARG A 792 1.41 -7.09 -30.11
CA ARG A 792 2.03 -7.40 -28.83
C ARG A 792 2.69 -6.13 -28.30
N MET A 793 2.45 -5.79 -27.05
CA MET A 793 3.09 -4.66 -26.39
C MET A 793 4.39 -5.09 -25.71
N ASN A 794 5.41 -4.24 -25.77
CA ASN A 794 6.60 -4.34 -24.94
C ASN A 794 6.33 -3.72 -23.56
N GLY A 795 7.09 -4.12 -22.54
CA GLY A 795 7.05 -3.46 -21.24
C GLY A 795 7.69 -2.07 -21.31
N ALA A 796 7.20 -1.13 -20.48
CA ALA A 796 7.76 0.21 -20.32
C ALA A 796 8.95 0.26 -19.33
N TYR A 797 9.29 -0.89 -18.72
CA TYR A 797 10.40 -1.05 -17.78
C TYR A 797 11.57 -1.78 -18.45
N ASP A 798 12.79 -1.52 -17.97
CA ASP A 798 14.04 -1.99 -18.59
C ASP A 798 14.17 -3.52 -18.71
N THR A 799 13.45 -4.28 -17.87
CA THR A 799 13.48 -5.74 -17.85
C THR A 799 12.13 -6.31 -18.28
N SER A 800 12.11 -7.05 -19.39
CA SER A 800 10.97 -7.88 -19.76
C SER A 800 10.91 -9.10 -18.84
N VAL A 801 9.89 -9.16 -18.00
CA VAL A 801 9.65 -10.26 -17.07
C VAL A 801 8.59 -11.19 -17.68
N ALA A 802 8.81 -12.49 -17.74
CA ALA A 802 7.73 -13.42 -18.10
C ALA A 802 6.82 -13.65 -16.88
N PRO A 803 5.48 -13.60 -17.02
CA PRO A 803 4.60 -13.90 -15.89
C PRO A 803 4.71 -15.39 -15.52
N ALA A 804 4.69 -15.69 -14.23
CA ALA A 804 4.62 -17.06 -13.75
C ALA A 804 3.23 -17.65 -14.01
N ALA A 805 3.23 -18.94 -14.31
CA ALA A 805 2.02 -19.72 -14.41
C ALA A 805 1.85 -20.52 -13.12
N TYR A 806 0.86 -20.12 -12.33
CA TYR A 806 0.37 -20.86 -11.18
C TYR A 806 -1.10 -21.18 -11.43
N ASP A 807 -1.41 -22.46 -11.62
CA ASP A 807 -2.78 -22.92 -11.70
C ASP A 807 -2.90 -23.97 -10.59
N PRO A 808 -3.42 -23.62 -9.40
CA PRO A 808 -3.70 -24.65 -8.42
C PRO A 808 -4.72 -25.58 -9.07
N PRO A 809 -4.41 -26.88 -9.25
CA PRO A 809 -5.30 -27.79 -9.95
C PRO A 809 -6.59 -27.92 -9.14
N ARG A 810 -7.66 -27.22 -9.53
CA ARG A 810 -8.96 -27.44 -8.91
C ARG A 810 -9.48 -28.82 -9.32
N PRO A 811 -9.78 -29.72 -8.36
CA PRO A 811 -10.33 -31.02 -8.68
C PRO A 811 -11.69 -30.85 -9.39
N THR A 812 -11.86 -31.42 -10.57
CA THR A 812 -13.14 -31.36 -11.30
C THR A 812 -14.08 -32.53 -10.97
N ASN A 813 -13.59 -33.50 -10.18
CA ASN A 813 -14.28 -34.74 -9.83
C ASN A 813 -14.68 -34.79 -8.34
N VAL A 814 -15.04 -33.64 -7.78
CA VAL A 814 -15.53 -33.51 -6.40
C VAL A 814 -16.91 -32.88 -6.41
N ASP A 815 -17.66 -33.10 -5.34
CA ASP A 815 -18.88 -32.35 -5.01
C ASP A 815 -18.54 -31.25 -3.98
N ALA A 816 -19.49 -30.37 -3.70
CA ALA A 816 -19.36 -29.36 -2.64
C ALA A 816 -20.02 -29.85 -1.35
N LEU A 817 -19.62 -29.25 -0.22
CA LEU A 817 -20.35 -29.38 1.04
C LEU A 817 -21.78 -28.83 0.84
N PRO A 818 -22.84 -29.52 1.33
CA PRO A 818 -24.21 -29.01 1.21
C PRO A 818 -24.37 -27.65 1.87
N ASN A 819 -24.96 -26.68 1.16
CA ASN A 819 -25.20 -25.31 1.63
C ASN A 819 -23.92 -24.65 2.21
N HIS A 820 -22.81 -24.81 1.49
CA HIS A 820 -21.51 -24.32 1.93
C HIS A 820 -21.41 -22.79 2.01
N ASP A 821 -22.19 -22.09 1.20
CA ASP A 821 -22.26 -20.63 1.06
C ASP A 821 -23.56 -20.04 1.65
N PHE A 822 -24.34 -20.83 2.39
CA PHE A 822 -25.61 -20.41 2.99
C PHE A 822 -26.67 -19.90 2.00
N ALA A 823 -26.54 -20.22 0.71
CA ALA A 823 -27.41 -19.78 -0.39
C ALA A 823 -28.91 -20.13 -0.21
N THR A 824 -29.23 -21.11 0.65
CA THR A 824 -30.63 -21.44 0.99
C THR A 824 -31.31 -20.39 1.85
N GLY A 825 -30.55 -19.43 2.42
CA GLY A 825 -31.05 -18.43 3.36
C GLY A 825 -31.32 -18.98 4.76
N ASP A 826 -30.84 -20.19 5.06
CA ASP A 826 -31.01 -20.89 6.33
C ASP A 826 -29.80 -21.80 6.63
N LEU A 827 -29.84 -22.51 7.76
CA LEU A 827 -28.77 -23.45 8.16
C LEU A 827 -28.95 -24.87 7.62
N THR A 828 -29.68 -25.09 6.52
CA THR A 828 -29.82 -26.42 5.90
C THR A 828 -28.45 -27.05 5.69
N GLY A 829 -28.26 -28.33 6.06
CA GLY A 829 -26.95 -29.01 5.97
C GLY A 829 -25.98 -28.72 7.13
N TRP A 830 -26.34 -27.81 8.04
CA TRP A 830 -25.62 -27.50 9.26
C TRP A 830 -26.46 -27.86 10.50
N THR A 831 -25.80 -28.18 11.61
CA THR A 831 -26.42 -28.58 12.87
C THR A 831 -25.92 -27.68 13.99
N VAL A 832 -26.84 -27.00 14.68
CA VAL A 832 -26.53 -26.28 15.91
C VAL A 832 -26.28 -27.31 17.01
N VAL A 833 -25.03 -27.46 17.43
CA VAL A 833 -24.60 -28.44 18.43
C VAL A 833 -24.89 -27.93 19.84
N SER A 834 -24.73 -26.62 20.08
CA SER A 834 -25.00 -26.00 21.37
C SER A 834 -25.17 -24.48 21.26
N GLY A 835 -25.72 -23.87 22.31
CA GLY A 835 -25.83 -22.42 22.45
C GLY A 835 -26.96 -21.78 21.65
N THR A 836 -26.92 -20.46 21.54
CA THR A 836 -27.97 -19.63 20.92
C THR A 836 -27.46 -18.66 19.84
N THR A 837 -26.15 -18.56 19.60
CA THR A 837 -25.60 -17.67 18.56
C THR A 837 -26.10 -18.00 17.17
N PHE A 838 -26.16 -19.29 16.82
CA PHE A 838 -26.41 -19.72 15.45
C PHE A 838 -27.86 -20.17 15.27
N GLY A 839 -28.54 -19.56 14.31
CA GLY A 839 -29.86 -19.95 13.80
C GLY A 839 -30.10 -19.37 12.41
N ASP A 840 -31.21 -19.72 11.76
CA ASP A 840 -31.54 -19.22 10.41
C ASP A 840 -31.61 -17.70 10.35
N ALA A 841 -32.00 -17.04 11.46
CA ALA A 841 -32.01 -15.59 11.56
C ALA A 841 -30.62 -14.95 11.37
N ASN A 842 -29.53 -15.70 11.60
CA ASN A 842 -28.16 -15.22 11.43
C ASN A 842 -27.67 -15.30 9.98
N VAL A 843 -28.38 -16.03 9.10
CA VAL A 843 -28.10 -16.00 7.66
C VAL A 843 -28.74 -14.74 7.07
N THR A 844 -27.92 -13.87 6.49
CA THR A 844 -28.35 -12.55 6.02
C THR A 844 -27.80 -12.23 4.64
N THR A 845 -28.44 -11.30 3.94
CA THR A 845 -28.01 -10.75 2.64
C THR A 845 -27.56 -9.29 2.77
N ARG A 846 -27.29 -8.84 4.00
CA ARG A 846 -26.79 -7.49 4.25
C ARG A 846 -25.42 -7.35 3.61
N THR A 847 -25.27 -6.35 2.75
CA THR A 847 -23.96 -6.05 2.14
C THR A 847 -23.07 -5.24 3.08
N ASP A 848 -23.62 -4.63 4.13
CA ASP A 848 -22.93 -3.84 5.14
C ASP A 848 -23.39 -4.15 6.57
N TRP A 849 -22.49 -4.01 7.54
CA TRP A 849 -22.77 -4.21 8.96
C TRP A 849 -23.45 -3.00 9.62
N GLY A 850 -23.72 -1.91 8.90
CA GLY A 850 -24.52 -0.78 9.39
C GLY A 850 -23.76 0.35 10.08
N TRP A 851 -22.49 0.17 10.45
CA TRP A 851 -21.70 1.21 11.16
C TRP A 851 -20.24 1.36 10.68
N GLY A 852 -19.84 0.78 9.55
CA GLY A 852 -18.44 0.93 9.15
C GLY A 852 -17.98 0.35 7.82
N GLY A 853 -18.85 -0.23 6.99
CA GLY A 853 -18.44 -0.71 5.66
C GLY A 853 -19.10 -2.01 5.23
N PRO A 854 -18.72 -2.50 4.05
CA PRO A 854 -19.27 -3.72 3.46
C PRO A 854 -18.55 -5.01 3.88
N PHE A 855 -19.29 -6.11 4.06
CA PHE A 855 -18.75 -7.41 4.49
C PHE A 855 -17.78 -8.05 3.49
N TYR A 856 -18.00 -7.86 2.19
CA TYR A 856 -17.37 -8.64 1.11
C TYR A 856 -17.56 -10.15 1.24
N GLN A 857 -18.79 -10.53 1.59
CA GLN A 857 -19.29 -11.88 1.48
C GLN A 857 -19.23 -12.38 0.03
N ALA A 858 -19.29 -13.70 -0.16
CA ALA A 858 -19.24 -14.29 -1.48
C ALA A 858 -20.52 -13.96 -2.27
N GLU A 859 -20.33 -13.63 -3.55
CA GLU A 859 -21.42 -13.52 -4.52
C GLU A 859 -21.14 -14.55 -5.62
N THR A 860 -21.89 -15.65 -5.62
CA THR A 860 -21.72 -16.74 -6.58
C THR A 860 -22.78 -16.66 -7.67
N ALA A 861 -22.64 -17.47 -8.72
CA ALA A 861 -23.68 -17.55 -9.75
C ALA A 861 -24.97 -18.17 -9.21
N ASP A 862 -24.84 -19.05 -8.20
CA ASP A 862 -25.94 -19.78 -7.57
C ASP A 862 -26.51 -18.99 -6.38
N ASP A 863 -25.73 -18.08 -5.79
CA ASP A 863 -26.18 -17.09 -4.80
C ASP A 863 -25.79 -15.65 -5.16
N PRO A 864 -26.53 -15.01 -6.08
CA PRO A 864 -26.30 -13.60 -6.42
C PRO A 864 -26.77 -12.63 -5.32
N ALA A 865 -27.50 -13.11 -4.30
CA ALA A 865 -27.94 -12.26 -3.19
C ALA A 865 -26.86 -12.13 -2.11
N GLY A 866 -25.86 -13.02 -2.11
CA GLY A 866 -24.73 -13.03 -1.19
C GLY A 866 -25.20 -13.28 0.24
N HIS A 867 -25.83 -14.43 0.48
CA HIS A 867 -26.15 -14.89 1.81
C HIS A 867 -24.84 -15.22 2.55
N HIS A 868 -24.83 -14.99 3.85
CA HIS A 868 -23.69 -15.30 4.70
C HIS A 868 -24.11 -15.41 6.16
N LEU A 869 -23.31 -16.11 6.98
CA LEU A 869 -23.57 -16.28 8.41
C LEU A 869 -22.98 -15.11 9.21
N TRP A 870 -23.85 -14.23 9.71
CA TRP A 870 -23.48 -13.11 10.58
C TRP A 870 -23.70 -13.47 12.05
N GLY A 871 -22.60 -13.82 12.74
CA GLY A 871 -22.61 -14.27 14.13
C GLY A 871 -23.08 -13.19 15.11
N TYR A 872 -22.81 -11.91 14.83
CA TYR A 872 -23.22 -10.82 15.71
C TYR A 872 -24.74 -10.59 15.75
N ASN A 873 -25.49 -10.84 14.67
CA ASN A 873 -26.86 -10.35 14.42
C ASN A 873 -27.55 -9.76 15.67
N PRO A 874 -27.76 -8.42 15.76
CA PRO A 874 -28.22 -7.78 16.99
C PRO A 874 -29.62 -8.22 17.43
N ASN A 875 -30.41 -8.80 16.52
CA ASN A 875 -31.73 -9.35 16.82
C ASN A 875 -31.69 -10.79 17.34
N ALA A 876 -30.52 -11.44 17.33
CA ALA A 876 -30.29 -12.84 17.69
C ALA A 876 -29.30 -13.02 18.86
N GLY A 877 -29.06 -11.96 19.66
CA GLY A 877 -28.29 -12.04 20.90
C GLY A 877 -26.98 -11.26 20.90
N GLY A 878 -26.53 -10.73 19.76
CA GLY A 878 -25.35 -9.87 19.75
C GLY A 878 -24.05 -10.62 20.05
N ASP A 879 -23.06 -9.83 20.44
CA ASP A 879 -21.77 -10.22 21.03
C ASP A 879 -21.85 -11.04 22.32
N ASP A 880 -23.02 -11.22 22.93
CA ASP A 880 -23.19 -11.97 24.18
C ASP A 880 -23.71 -13.39 23.96
N ALA A 881 -24.15 -13.72 22.74
CA ALA A 881 -24.56 -15.06 22.40
C ALA A 881 -23.32 -15.97 22.24
N THR A 882 -23.43 -17.23 22.65
CA THR A 882 -22.41 -18.26 22.37
C THR A 882 -23.05 -19.49 21.73
N GLY A 883 -22.28 -20.28 20.99
CA GLY A 883 -22.75 -21.51 20.38
C GLY A 883 -21.73 -22.27 19.55
N VAL A 884 -22.13 -23.44 19.07
CA VAL A 884 -21.34 -24.27 18.16
C VAL A 884 -22.22 -24.74 17.02
N LEU A 885 -21.77 -24.52 15.79
CA LEU A 885 -22.40 -24.97 14.55
C LEU A 885 -21.50 -26.00 13.86
N ARG A 886 -22.09 -27.06 13.29
CA ARG A 886 -21.35 -28.12 12.62
C ARG A 886 -21.93 -28.44 11.25
N SER A 887 -21.10 -28.58 10.23
CA SER A 887 -21.54 -29.01 8.90
C SER A 887 -21.92 -30.49 8.85
N ALA A 888 -22.49 -30.93 7.72
CA ALA A 888 -22.55 -32.36 7.41
C ALA A 888 -21.16 -33.00 7.41
N THR A 889 -21.08 -34.27 7.83
CA THR A 889 -19.85 -35.06 7.72
C THR A 889 -19.67 -35.60 6.30
N VAL A 890 -18.50 -35.35 5.71
CA VAL A 890 -18.15 -35.71 4.33
C VAL A 890 -16.81 -36.45 4.28
N VAL A 891 -16.49 -37.09 3.16
CA VAL A 891 -15.15 -37.66 2.92
C VAL A 891 -14.33 -36.65 2.13
N LEU A 892 -13.18 -36.23 2.66
CA LEU A 892 -12.30 -35.29 1.99
C LEU A 892 -11.72 -35.92 0.72
N GLY A 893 -11.91 -35.27 -0.41
CA GLY A 893 -11.43 -35.70 -1.72
C GLY A 893 -10.55 -34.66 -2.40
N GLY A 894 -10.41 -34.80 -3.72
CA GLY A 894 -9.74 -33.80 -4.54
C GLY A 894 -8.26 -33.62 -4.21
N ASP A 895 -7.85 -32.37 -4.02
CA ASP A 895 -6.51 -31.93 -3.61
C ASP A 895 -6.38 -31.78 -2.08
N GLY A 896 -7.47 -32.03 -1.33
CA GLY A 896 -7.51 -31.85 0.11
C GLY A 896 -7.46 -30.40 0.57
N VAL A 897 -7.56 -29.42 -0.34
CA VAL A 897 -7.54 -28.00 0.04
C VAL A 897 -8.94 -27.57 0.44
N VAL A 898 -9.09 -27.10 1.68
CA VAL A 898 -10.34 -26.53 2.19
C VAL A 898 -10.17 -25.03 2.32
N ASP A 899 -11.13 -24.25 1.83
CA ASP A 899 -11.15 -22.80 2.03
C ASP A 899 -12.50 -22.31 2.55
N LEU A 900 -12.49 -21.18 3.24
CA LEU A 900 -13.69 -20.52 3.74
C LEU A 900 -13.45 -19.04 3.99
N LEU A 901 -14.51 -18.25 3.98
CA LEU A 901 -14.49 -16.88 4.47
C LEU A 901 -14.74 -16.86 5.98
N VAL A 902 -13.91 -16.10 6.70
CA VAL A 902 -14.04 -15.88 8.15
C VAL A 902 -13.89 -14.40 8.48
N SER A 903 -14.69 -13.89 9.42
CA SER A 903 -14.51 -12.58 10.07
C SER A 903 -15.03 -12.60 11.51
N GLY A 904 -15.07 -11.44 12.18
CA GLY A 904 -15.44 -11.30 13.59
C GLY A 904 -14.22 -11.17 14.52
N GLY A 905 -14.38 -11.59 15.77
CA GLY A 905 -13.35 -11.48 16.81
C GLY A 905 -12.08 -12.31 16.56
N ASN A 906 -10.98 -11.88 17.18
CA ASN A 906 -9.64 -12.49 17.02
C ASN A 906 -9.25 -13.27 18.27
N ASP A 907 -9.88 -14.43 18.47
CA ASP A 907 -9.63 -15.31 19.61
C ASP A 907 -9.66 -16.76 19.15
N LEU A 908 -8.51 -17.31 18.77
CA LEU A 908 -8.43 -18.66 18.18
C LEU A 908 -8.85 -19.78 19.16
N ASP A 909 -8.94 -19.51 20.46
CA ASP A 909 -9.33 -20.50 21.47
C ASP A 909 -10.83 -20.52 21.73
N ARG A 910 -11.52 -19.39 21.52
CA ARG A 910 -12.96 -19.25 21.80
C ARG A 910 -13.82 -18.92 20.58
N LEU A 911 -13.25 -18.34 19.53
CA LEU A 911 -13.90 -17.91 18.30
C LEU A 911 -13.16 -18.53 17.11
N TYR A 912 -13.65 -19.62 16.52
CA TYR A 912 -12.93 -20.22 15.40
C TYR A 912 -13.82 -21.02 14.46
N ALA A 913 -13.38 -21.14 13.22
CA ALA A 913 -13.83 -22.15 12.29
C ALA A 913 -12.73 -23.21 12.12
N ALA A 914 -13.09 -24.47 12.21
CA ALA A 914 -12.16 -25.60 12.24
C ALA A 914 -12.60 -26.71 11.29
N VAL A 915 -11.62 -27.37 10.65
CA VAL A 915 -11.83 -28.68 10.01
C VAL A 915 -11.48 -29.76 11.02
N VAL A 916 -12.44 -30.63 11.32
CA VAL A 916 -12.32 -31.64 12.37
C VAL A 916 -12.48 -33.02 11.75
N ARG A 917 -11.59 -33.94 12.12
CA ARG A 917 -11.71 -35.36 11.76
C ARG A 917 -12.86 -36.00 12.53
N ALA A 918 -13.76 -36.63 11.81
CA ALA A 918 -14.99 -37.17 12.39
C ALA A 918 -14.78 -38.38 13.29
N ASP A 919 -13.74 -39.17 13.04
CA ASP A 919 -13.53 -40.46 13.70
C ASP A 919 -12.98 -40.34 15.13
N ASP A 920 -12.19 -39.29 15.42
CA ASP A 920 -11.54 -39.07 16.73
C ASP A 920 -11.78 -37.66 17.30
N GLY A 921 -12.43 -36.75 16.57
CA GLY A 921 -12.65 -35.37 16.99
C GLY A 921 -11.40 -34.49 16.95
N LYS A 922 -10.32 -34.93 16.30
CA LYS A 922 -9.09 -34.16 16.18
C LYS A 922 -9.30 -32.95 15.26
N VAL A 923 -9.03 -31.75 15.77
CA VAL A 923 -8.93 -30.54 14.94
C VAL A 923 -7.71 -30.67 14.04
N LEU A 924 -7.93 -30.68 12.73
CA LEU A 924 -6.88 -30.78 11.70
C LEU A 924 -6.32 -29.40 11.38
N ALA A 925 -7.19 -28.42 11.26
CA ALA A 925 -6.84 -27.01 11.10
C ALA A 925 -7.95 -26.13 11.69
N LYS A 926 -7.61 -24.93 12.16
CA LYS A 926 -8.57 -23.93 12.63
C LYS A 926 -8.04 -22.51 12.46
N GLU A 927 -8.95 -21.57 12.25
CA GLU A 927 -8.66 -20.13 12.11
C GLU A 927 -9.76 -19.29 12.75
N THR A 928 -9.45 -18.01 13.01
CA THR A 928 -10.34 -17.04 13.68
C THR A 928 -10.47 -15.74 12.88
N GLY A 929 -11.33 -14.83 13.32
CA GLY A 929 -11.44 -13.49 12.78
C GLY A 929 -10.23 -12.62 13.11
N ARG A 930 -10.27 -11.36 12.70
CA ARG A 930 -9.16 -10.39 12.89
C ARG A 930 -9.59 -9.15 13.66
N GLY A 931 -10.73 -9.20 14.36
CA GLY A 931 -11.34 -8.03 15.00
C GLY A 931 -11.92 -7.07 13.96
N GLY A 932 -12.60 -7.63 12.96
CA GLY A 932 -13.18 -6.90 11.83
C GLY A 932 -14.35 -7.68 11.25
N GLU A 933 -15.37 -6.99 10.73
CA GLU A 933 -16.56 -7.59 10.10
C GLU A 933 -16.29 -8.03 8.65
N GLN A 934 -15.29 -7.45 8.01
CA GLN A 934 -14.92 -7.78 6.64
C GLN A 934 -14.38 -9.21 6.54
N TYR A 935 -14.95 -10.01 5.65
CA TYR A 935 -14.51 -11.38 5.39
C TYR A 935 -13.10 -11.45 4.79
N ARG A 936 -12.34 -12.46 5.23
CA ARG A 936 -11.09 -12.88 4.62
C ARG A 936 -11.15 -14.36 4.28
N ARG A 937 -10.50 -14.74 3.18
CA ARG A 937 -10.33 -16.13 2.80
C ARG A 937 -9.25 -16.77 3.66
N VAL A 938 -9.60 -17.90 4.25
CA VAL A 938 -8.69 -18.84 4.90
C VAL A 938 -8.55 -20.06 4.01
N VAL A 939 -7.33 -20.57 3.85
CA VAL A 939 -7.04 -21.79 3.09
C VAL A 939 -6.30 -22.76 4.00
N PHE A 940 -6.76 -24.00 4.02
CA PHE A 940 -6.15 -25.12 4.72
C PHE A 940 -5.68 -26.15 3.69
N ASP A 941 -4.38 -26.41 3.64
CA ASP A 941 -3.85 -27.59 2.94
C ASP A 941 -4.00 -28.81 3.84
N LEU A 942 -4.97 -29.67 3.51
CA LEU A 942 -5.21 -30.94 4.19
C LEU A 942 -4.99 -32.11 3.24
N SER A 943 -4.07 -31.97 2.28
CA SER A 943 -3.73 -33.01 1.30
C SER A 943 -3.28 -34.32 1.95
N GLU A 944 -2.64 -34.26 3.13
CA GLU A 944 -2.28 -35.44 3.93
C GLU A 944 -3.49 -36.20 4.53
N HIS A 945 -4.69 -35.60 4.48
CA HIS A 945 -5.92 -36.12 5.07
C HIS A 945 -6.97 -36.55 4.05
N ILE A 946 -6.62 -36.60 2.76
CA ILE A 946 -7.51 -37.09 1.71
C ILE A 946 -7.99 -38.52 2.02
N GLY A 947 -9.29 -38.76 1.88
CA GLY A 947 -9.97 -40.02 2.20
C GLY A 947 -10.46 -40.12 3.65
N GLU A 948 -10.09 -39.19 4.53
CA GLU A 948 -10.61 -39.14 5.90
C GLU A 948 -12.03 -38.53 5.93
N ARG A 949 -12.84 -38.97 6.89
CA ARG A 949 -14.14 -38.36 7.20
C ARG A 949 -13.93 -37.08 8.01
N ILE A 950 -14.45 -35.96 7.54
CA ILE A 950 -14.31 -34.64 8.18
C ILE A 950 -15.65 -33.91 8.31
N TYR A 951 -15.71 -32.90 9.17
CA TYR A 951 -16.73 -31.86 9.17
C TYR A 951 -16.10 -30.50 9.49
N VAL A 952 -16.79 -29.43 9.14
CA VAL A 952 -16.44 -28.06 9.55
C VAL A 952 -17.22 -27.72 10.82
N GLU A 953 -16.52 -27.16 11.81
CA GLU A 953 -17.10 -26.71 13.07
C GLU A 953 -16.83 -25.21 13.27
N VAL A 954 -17.88 -24.44 13.49
CA VAL A 954 -17.84 -23.01 13.80
C VAL A 954 -18.17 -22.84 15.28
N VAL A 955 -17.26 -22.22 16.02
CA VAL A 955 -17.31 -22.13 17.47
C VAL A 955 -17.30 -20.67 17.88
N ASP A 956 -18.29 -20.33 18.71
CA ASP A 956 -18.38 -19.07 19.41
C ASP A 956 -18.58 -19.31 20.91
N LYS A 957 -17.56 -18.97 21.70
CA LYS A 957 -17.55 -19.09 23.17
C LYS A 957 -17.10 -17.79 23.85
N ALA A 958 -16.99 -16.70 23.10
CA ALA A 958 -16.59 -15.41 23.66
C ALA A 958 -17.83 -14.56 23.94
N THR A 959 -17.71 -13.62 24.87
CA THR A 959 -18.76 -12.63 25.15
C THR A 959 -18.14 -11.25 25.26
N GLY A 960 -18.96 -10.21 25.15
CA GLY A 960 -18.51 -8.81 25.12
C GLY A 960 -18.01 -8.39 23.74
N GLY A 961 -17.50 -7.16 23.60
CA GLY A 961 -17.15 -6.60 22.28
C GLY A 961 -16.28 -7.54 21.44
N TRP A 962 -16.71 -7.82 20.21
CA TRP A 962 -16.14 -8.83 19.29
C TRP A 962 -16.35 -10.29 19.71
N GLY A 963 -17.31 -10.57 20.59
CA GLY A 963 -17.75 -11.91 20.97
C GLY A 963 -18.62 -12.57 19.90
N HIS A 964 -18.12 -12.61 18.66
CA HIS A 964 -18.78 -13.28 17.56
C HIS A 964 -17.79 -13.77 16.50
N ILE A 965 -18.19 -14.76 15.72
CA ILE A 965 -17.51 -15.19 14.51
C ILE A 965 -18.50 -15.24 13.33
N ASN A 966 -18.06 -14.78 12.18
CA ASN A 966 -18.80 -14.82 10.93
C ASN A 966 -18.14 -15.84 10.00
N VAL A 967 -18.93 -16.59 9.25
CA VAL A 967 -18.44 -17.58 8.28
C VAL A 967 -19.23 -17.47 6.98
N ASP A 968 -18.58 -17.73 5.85
CA ASP A 968 -19.20 -17.80 4.54
C ASP A 968 -18.38 -18.70 3.58
N ASP A 969 -18.97 -19.12 2.46
CA ASP A 969 -18.33 -19.78 1.31
C ASP A 969 -17.36 -20.91 1.68
N VAL A 970 -17.85 -21.91 2.41
CA VAL A 970 -17.08 -23.01 3.02
C VAL A 970 -16.79 -24.14 2.02
N ASN A 971 -15.80 -23.93 1.17
CA ASN A 971 -15.42 -24.85 0.11
C ASN A 971 -14.64 -26.07 0.64
N VAL A 972 -15.29 -27.24 0.63
CA VAL A 972 -14.67 -28.54 0.92
C VAL A 972 -14.76 -29.42 -0.33
N PRO A 973 -13.64 -29.96 -0.86
CA PRO A 973 -13.67 -30.89 -1.97
C PRO A 973 -14.20 -32.24 -1.50
N VAL A 974 -15.49 -32.52 -1.73
CA VAL A 974 -16.13 -33.76 -1.27
C VAL A 974 -15.89 -34.88 -2.28
N GLN A 975 -15.38 -36.02 -1.82
CA GLN A 975 -15.21 -37.20 -2.67
C GLN A 975 -16.57 -37.68 -3.21
N ARG A 976 -16.73 -37.72 -4.54
CA ARG A 976 -17.91 -38.30 -5.19
C ARG A 976 -18.04 -39.78 -4.81
N SER A 977 -19.24 -40.16 -4.36
CA SER A 977 -19.60 -41.54 -4.04
C SER A 977 -19.67 -42.45 -5.25
#